data_AF-A0A9P9A0R0-F1
#
_entry.id   AF-A0A9P9A0R0-F1
#
_cell.length_a   1.000
_cell.length_b   1.000
_cell.length_c   1.000
_cell.angle_alpha   90.00
_cell.angle_beta   90.00
_cell.angle_gamma   90.00
#
_symmetry.space_group_name_H-M   'P 1'
#
loop_
_entity.id
_entity.type
_entity.pdbx_description
1 polymer ?
#
loop_
_entity_poly.entity_id
_entity_poly.type
_entity_poly.pdbx_seq_one_letter_code
_entity_poly.pdbx_strand_id
1 'polypeptide(L)'
;MVPRNDDQLRRPPQSRLLSVQSFASKHSHSSAFEADDEFSSTTTTDTGTGRMSRRASDSDGEGGPPAGARYPGEDTRPTSTKELAGWYMYAFAAETYVICASFIPILLESLARENGVLLSDRKTPCGDSSQKPKGNDGQCIVEILGIEVNTASFAMYTFSISVLLQALLVVSISCAADHGNYRKRLLLTFGWTGGVCVMLYIFVTKQVYLLGAIIAIVSNTAFGASFVLLNSFLPLLVRHHPKVLYTEAITHHEGSHNDAGSVVETDHPLSGAASIHLPVDDTASVHHDLIRASAKSELTSIELQLSTEISAKGIGIGYGAALFVQCVSIMILVAMGSSTWSQRVVLFFIGSWWTIFTIPAAMWLRPRPGPPLPATKTKGRWAWISYTIYAWKNLFRTIGLARHLIDIVLFLAGWFLLSDAIATTSSTAILFAKTTLGMKPWALGLINVISTSTGVMGAFSWSWISRRLQLPPHKTILACIALFEVIPIYGLLGYLPFVQRWGVVGLQQPWEMYPLAAVYGFVLGGLSSYCRSLYGELIPAGSEAAFYALYAITDKGSSVFGPAIVGAIIDASGEIRPAFWFLAALVGLPAPLIYFVNVERGKQEGELLAEVIEGFKNQEDIPADRAQVDEERRGMLAEYNRVEDDR
;
A
#
# COMPACT_ATOMS: atom_id res chain seq x y z
N MET A 1 -30.12 -44.78 -59.12
CA MET A 1 -30.49 -45.93 -58.26
C MET A 1 -30.15 -45.57 -56.82
N VAL A 2 -31.19 -45.41 -56.00
CA VAL A 2 -31.17 -45.43 -54.50
C VAL A 2 -31.15 -46.94 -54.11
N PRO A 3 -30.59 -47.42 -52.96
CA PRO A 3 -30.74 -46.92 -51.58
C PRO A 3 -29.43 -46.76 -50.77
N ARG A 4 -29.31 -45.98 -49.68
CA ARG A 4 -30.13 -45.63 -48.49
C ARG A 4 -29.97 -46.64 -47.32
N ASN A 5 -29.87 -46.04 -46.12
CA ASN A 5 -29.90 -46.56 -44.74
C ASN A 5 -28.58 -47.05 -44.13
N ASP A 6 -28.37 -47.01 -42.82
CA ASP A 6 -28.71 -46.11 -41.68
C ASP A 6 -28.26 -46.89 -40.42
N ASP A 7 -27.73 -46.17 -39.45
CA ASP A 7 -27.84 -46.36 -38.00
C ASP A 7 -27.42 -47.66 -37.25
N GLN A 8 -26.51 -47.41 -36.31
CA GLN A 8 -26.57 -47.71 -34.86
C GLN A 8 -26.15 -49.07 -34.26
N LEU A 9 -25.58 -48.92 -33.04
CA LEU A 9 -25.65 -49.79 -31.84
C LEU A 9 -24.60 -50.91 -31.61
N ARG A 10 -23.59 -50.65 -30.76
CA ARG A 10 -23.50 -51.05 -29.31
C ARG A 10 -22.06 -51.11 -28.76
N ARG A 11 -21.85 -50.46 -27.61
CA ARG A 11 -20.83 -50.69 -26.54
C ARG A 11 -21.26 -51.88 -25.65
N PRO A 12 -20.61 -52.22 -24.49
CA PRO A 12 -19.20 -52.42 -24.07
C PRO A 12 -19.03 -53.79 -23.33
N PRO A 13 -18.00 -54.00 -22.48
CA PRO A 13 -18.24 -54.08 -21.00
C PRO A 13 -17.18 -53.32 -20.17
N GLN A 14 -17.53 -52.46 -19.19
CA GLN A 14 -17.76 -52.69 -17.73
C GLN A 14 -16.54 -53.28 -16.97
N SER A 15 -15.80 -52.54 -16.11
CA SER A 15 -16.07 -51.93 -14.78
C SER A 15 -16.00 -52.90 -13.58
N ARG A 16 -15.03 -52.70 -12.66
CA ARG A 16 -15.07 -52.99 -11.20
C ARG A 16 -13.93 -52.20 -10.53
N LEU A 17 -14.00 -51.64 -9.33
CA LEU A 17 -15.05 -51.27 -8.38
C LEU A 17 -14.32 -50.39 -7.33
N LEU A 18 -15.02 -49.39 -6.80
CA LEU A 18 -14.60 -48.61 -5.63
C LEU A 18 -14.47 -49.53 -4.40
N SER A 19 -13.45 -49.34 -3.58
CA SER A 19 -13.49 -49.70 -2.15
C SER A 19 -13.19 -48.47 -1.30
N VAL A 20 -14.14 -48.16 -0.43
CA VAL A 20 -14.16 -47.12 0.60
C VAL A 20 -13.59 -47.71 1.91
N GLN A 21 -13.05 -46.81 2.77
CA GLN A 21 -12.55 -46.97 4.16
C GLN A 21 -11.09 -47.46 4.34
N SER A 22 -10.23 -46.88 5.19
CA SER A 22 -10.33 -45.74 6.10
C SER A 22 -8.98 -45.45 6.81
N PHE A 23 -8.84 -44.20 7.30
CA PHE A 23 -8.02 -43.70 8.42
C PHE A 23 -6.48 -43.52 8.32
N ALA A 24 -6.12 -42.24 8.42
CA ALA A 24 -5.04 -41.65 9.22
C ALA A 24 -3.56 -41.88 8.82
N SER A 25 -2.96 -40.88 8.17
CA SER A 25 -1.69 -40.30 8.62
C SER A 25 -1.36 -38.95 7.98
N LYS A 26 -1.29 -37.92 8.84
CA LYS A 26 -0.42 -36.72 8.82
C LYS A 26 -0.15 -35.98 7.49
N HIS A 27 -0.69 -34.76 7.45
CA HIS A 27 -0.32 -33.61 6.62
C HIS A 27 1.15 -33.58 6.14
N SER A 28 1.34 -33.51 4.83
CA SER A 28 2.48 -32.82 4.21
C SER A 28 1.95 -31.81 3.19
N HIS A 29 2.61 -30.66 3.12
CA HIS A 29 2.23 -29.53 2.29
C HIS A 29 2.40 -29.89 0.80
N SER A 30 1.30 -29.86 0.04
CA SER A 30 1.31 -29.95 -1.42
C SER A 30 1.93 -28.69 -2.03
N SER A 31 3.11 -28.84 -2.64
CA SER A 31 3.73 -27.90 -3.57
C SER A 31 3.53 -28.32 -5.03
N ALA A 32 2.33 -28.77 -5.40
CA ALA A 32 2.07 -29.31 -6.74
C ALA A 32 1.15 -28.40 -7.55
N PHE A 33 1.64 -27.22 -7.94
CA PHE A 33 1.23 -26.52 -9.17
C PHE A 33 2.20 -25.34 -9.40
N GLU A 34 3.43 -25.67 -9.75
CA GLU A 34 4.47 -24.67 -10.02
C GLU A 34 4.24 -24.07 -11.41
N ALA A 35 4.34 -22.74 -11.50
CA ALA A 35 4.07 -21.96 -12.71
C ALA A 35 5.22 -22.05 -13.73
N ASP A 36 5.74 -23.25 -13.96
CA ASP A 36 6.91 -23.49 -14.79
C ASP A 36 6.49 -24.10 -16.12
N ASP A 37 6.12 -23.23 -17.07
CA ASP A 37 5.89 -23.60 -18.47
C ASP A 37 6.29 -22.44 -19.40
N GLU A 38 7.42 -21.78 -19.16
CA GLU A 38 8.03 -20.88 -20.16
C GLU A 38 9.57 -20.90 -20.05
N PHE A 39 10.21 -21.97 -20.54
CA PHE A 39 11.37 -21.93 -21.44
C PHE A 39 11.73 -23.35 -21.90
N SER A 40 11.07 -23.85 -22.93
CA SER A 40 11.43 -25.09 -23.62
C SER A 40 10.96 -25.02 -25.07
N SER A 41 11.61 -24.21 -25.89
CA SER A 41 11.64 -24.41 -27.35
C SER A 41 12.49 -23.34 -28.05
N THR A 42 13.79 -23.60 -28.15
CA THR A 42 14.55 -23.21 -29.34
C THR A 42 15.62 -24.26 -29.60
N THR A 43 15.25 -25.22 -30.42
CA THR A 43 16.14 -26.15 -31.09
C THR A 43 16.94 -25.37 -32.13
N THR A 44 18.22 -25.12 -31.86
CA THR A 44 19.20 -24.88 -32.92
C THR A 44 20.22 -26.00 -32.87
N THR A 45 20.11 -26.88 -33.85
CA THR A 45 21.14 -27.80 -34.32
C THR A 45 22.48 -27.11 -34.40
N ASP A 46 23.46 -27.60 -33.64
CA ASP A 46 24.83 -27.61 -34.15
C ASP A 46 25.57 -28.86 -33.70
N THR A 47 26.16 -29.51 -34.70
CA THR A 47 26.90 -30.76 -34.62
C THR A 47 28.28 -30.52 -34.01
N GLY A 48 28.58 -31.15 -32.88
CA GLY A 48 29.90 -31.10 -32.27
C GLY A 48 30.12 -32.24 -31.29
N THR A 49 31.03 -33.13 -31.65
CA THR A 49 31.33 -34.42 -31.03
C THR A 49 31.88 -34.34 -29.60
N GLY A 50 31.28 -35.12 -28.70
CA GLY A 50 31.99 -36.02 -27.78
C GLY A 50 32.63 -35.47 -26.50
N ARG A 51 31.87 -35.47 -25.39
CA ARG A 51 32.31 -36.09 -24.12
C ARG A 51 31.14 -36.29 -23.15
N MET A 52 30.71 -37.53 -22.99
CA MET A 52 29.89 -37.98 -21.86
C MET A 52 30.74 -37.95 -20.60
N SER A 53 30.30 -37.25 -19.55
CA SER A 53 30.67 -37.62 -18.18
C SER A 53 29.45 -37.60 -17.26
N ARG A 54 29.39 -38.67 -16.47
CA ARG A 54 28.30 -39.25 -15.70
C ARG A 54 27.71 -38.32 -14.61
N ARG A 55 26.38 -38.48 -14.44
CA ARG A 55 25.63 -38.41 -13.17
C ARG A 55 26.47 -38.78 -11.94
N ALA A 56 26.47 -37.90 -10.94
CA ALA A 56 26.61 -38.22 -9.52
C ALA A 56 25.43 -37.49 -8.83
N SER A 57 24.32 -38.16 -8.50
CA SER A 57 24.07 -38.94 -7.28
C SER A 57 24.27 -38.14 -5.99
N ASP A 58 23.15 -37.95 -5.29
CA ASP A 58 22.96 -37.37 -3.97
C ASP A 58 24.13 -37.57 -3.01
N SER A 59 24.61 -36.46 -2.45
CA SER A 59 25.28 -36.43 -1.15
C SER A 59 24.91 -35.14 -0.45
N ASP A 60 24.16 -35.29 0.64
CA ASP A 60 23.93 -34.27 1.67
C ASP A 60 25.27 -33.66 2.08
N GLY A 61 25.49 -32.41 1.69
CA GLY A 61 26.62 -31.60 2.10
C GLY A 61 26.16 -30.15 2.09
N GLU A 62 26.44 -29.43 3.17
CA GLU A 62 26.21 -27.99 3.33
C GLU A 62 26.87 -27.23 2.17
N GLY A 63 26.13 -27.10 1.07
CA GLY A 63 26.49 -26.27 -0.05
C GLY A 63 26.30 -24.83 0.37
N GLY A 64 27.39 -24.05 0.36
CA GLY A 64 27.28 -22.60 0.38
C GLY A 64 26.27 -22.11 -0.66
N PRO A 65 25.66 -20.94 -0.44
CA PRO A 65 24.63 -20.42 -1.33
C PRO A 65 25.12 -20.43 -2.79
N PRO A 66 24.26 -20.76 -3.78
CA PRO A 66 24.63 -20.69 -5.18
C PRO A 66 25.21 -19.32 -5.51
N ALA A 67 26.20 -19.25 -6.42
CA ALA A 67 26.92 -18.02 -6.74
C ALA A 67 25.95 -16.84 -6.96
N GLY A 68 25.97 -15.85 -6.06
CA GLY A 68 25.10 -14.66 -6.08
C GLY A 68 23.96 -14.63 -5.04
N ALA A 69 23.66 -15.73 -4.34
CA ALA A 69 22.66 -15.73 -3.27
C ALA A 69 23.24 -15.22 -1.93
N ARG A 70 22.54 -14.24 -1.32
CA ARG A 70 22.88 -13.61 -0.03
C ARG A 70 22.58 -14.50 1.18
N TYR A 71 21.68 -15.48 1.03
CA TYR A 71 21.32 -16.44 2.09
C TYR A 71 20.89 -17.78 1.50
N PRO A 72 21.00 -18.88 2.26
CA PRO A 72 20.60 -20.21 1.79
C PRO A 72 19.10 -20.25 1.47
N GLY A 73 18.78 -20.64 0.24
CA GLY A 73 17.41 -20.74 -0.27
C GLY A 73 16.85 -19.47 -0.92
N GLU A 74 17.64 -18.41 -1.15
CA GLU A 74 17.23 -17.25 -1.94
C GLU A 74 16.90 -17.67 -3.39
N ASP A 75 15.71 -17.30 -3.87
CA ASP A 75 15.32 -17.54 -5.26
C ASP A 75 15.85 -16.41 -6.15
N THR A 76 17.00 -16.66 -6.79
CA THR A 76 17.70 -15.73 -7.70
C THR A 76 17.19 -15.79 -9.14
N ARG A 77 16.13 -16.56 -9.43
CA ARG A 77 15.59 -16.68 -10.79
C ARG A 77 15.08 -15.33 -11.30
N PRO A 78 15.31 -15.01 -12.59
CA PRO A 78 14.84 -13.76 -13.17
C PRO A 78 13.31 -13.69 -13.12
N THR A 79 12.80 -12.48 -12.91
CA THR A 79 11.36 -12.18 -12.87
C THR A 79 10.71 -12.54 -14.20
N SER A 80 9.75 -13.46 -14.19
CA SER A 80 9.00 -13.87 -15.37
C SER A 80 7.86 -12.88 -15.66
N THR A 81 7.50 -12.74 -16.93
CA THR A 81 6.28 -12.03 -17.39
C THR A 81 5.03 -12.58 -16.71
N LYS A 82 4.97 -13.89 -16.48
CA LYS A 82 3.87 -14.57 -15.77
C LYS A 82 3.80 -14.15 -14.30
N GLU A 83 4.94 -14.03 -13.64
CA GLU A 83 5.01 -13.57 -12.25
C GLU A 83 4.56 -12.11 -12.11
N LEU A 84 4.98 -11.26 -13.04
CA LEU A 84 4.57 -9.87 -13.13
C LEU A 84 3.06 -9.75 -13.40
N ALA A 85 2.52 -10.61 -14.28
CA ALA A 85 1.08 -10.71 -14.51
C ALA A 85 0.35 -11.15 -13.23
N GLY A 86 0.90 -12.08 -12.44
CA GLY A 86 0.36 -12.46 -11.13
C GLY A 86 0.25 -11.27 -10.16
N TRP A 87 1.27 -10.41 -10.12
CA TRP A 87 1.26 -9.19 -9.32
C TRP A 87 0.18 -8.20 -9.80
N TYR A 88 0.09 -7.97 -11.12
CA TYR A 88 -0.97 -7.12 -11.70
C TYR A 88 -2.39 -7.66 -11.48
N MET A 89 -2.57 -8.99 -11.56
CA MET A 89 -3.87 -9.61 -11.31
C MET A 89 -4.33 -9.44 -9.86
N TYR A 90 -3.41 -9.42 -8.90
CA TYR A 90 -3.78 -9.13 -7.53
C TYR A 90 -4.21 -7.67 -7.35
N ALA A 91 -3.50 -6.71 -7.98
CA ALA A 91 -3.91 -5.30 -7.97
C ALA A 91 -5.31 -5.13 -8.60
N PHE A 92 -5.56 -5.81 -9.72
CA PHE A 92 -6.88 -5.87 -10.38
C PHE A 92 -8.00 -6.43 -9.48
N ALA A 93 -7.67 -7.36 -8.60
CA ALA A 93 -8.61 -7.95 -7.66
C ALA A 93 -8.88 -7.04 -6.45
N ALA A 94 -7.82 -6.56 -5.80
CA ALA A 94 -7.89 -5.93 -4.49
C ALA A 94 -8.39 -4.47 -4.54
N GLU A 95 -8.07 -3.71 -5.58
CA GLU A 95 -8.44 -2.28 -5.70
C GLU A 95 -9.96 -2.03 -5.72
N THR A 96 -10.74 -3.06 -6.06
CA THR A 96 -12.21 -3.00 -5.99
C THR A 96 -12.76 -2.84 -4.57
N TYR A 97 -11.96 -3.13 -3.53
CA TYR A 97 -12.36 -2.94 -2.15
C TYR A 97 -12.62 -1.47 -1.78
N VAL A 98 -12.03 -0.51 -2.51
CA VAL A 98 -12.30 0.93 -2.32
C VAL A 98 -13.80 1.21 -2.43
N ILE A 99 -14.52 0.46 -3.27
CA ILE A 99 -15.97 0.55 -3.43
C ILE A 99 -16.69 0.08 -2.15
N CYS A 100 -16.22 -1.01 -1.53
CA CYS A 100 -16.74 -1.51 -0.26
C CYS A 100 -16.57 -0.51 0.87
N ALA A 101 -15.44 0.23 0.90
CA ALA A 101 -15.20 1.25 1.92
C ALA A 101 -16.27 2.36 1.93
N SER A 102 -16.93 2.60 0.79
CA SER A 102 -18.06 3.54 0.71
C SER A 102 -19.41 2.89 1.02
N PHE A 103 -19.68 1.68 0.53
CA PHE A 103 -20.99 1.02 0.72
C PHE A 103 -21.18 0.40 2.09
N ILE A 104 -20.12 -0.09 2.74
CA ILE A 104 -20.21 -0.75 4.05
C ILE A 104 -20.70 0.23 5.13
N PRO A 105 -20.13 1.44 5.31
CA PRO A 105 -20.63 2.40 6.30
C PRO A 105 -22.10 2.77 6.08
N ILE A 106 -22.51 2.93 4.82
CA ILE A 106 -23.91 3.22 4.46
C ILE A 106 -24.81 2.05 4.88
N LEU A 107 -24.43 0.82 4.55
CA LEU A 107 -25.21 -0.36 4.88
C LEU A 107 -25.30 -0.53 6.41
N LEU A 108 -24.20 -0.32 7.14
CA LEU A 108 -24.18 -0.39 8.60
C LEU A 108 -25.06 0.68 9.25
N GLU A 109 -25.02 1.92 8.77
CA GLU A 109 -25.94 2.98 9.23
C GLU A 109 -27.39 2.59 8.99
N SER A 110 -27.72 2.12 7.78
CA SER A 110 -29.10 1.79 7.43
C SER A 110 -29.62 0.58 8.22
N LEU A 111 -28.77 -0.45 8.45
CA LEU A 111 -29.09 -1.58 9.32
C LEU A 111 -29.24 -1.17 10.80
N ALA A 112 -28.39 -0.27 11.29
CA ALA A 112 -28.50 0.25 12.65
C ALA A 112 -29.79 1.05 12.81
N ARG A 113 -30.15 1.87 11.81
CA ARG A 113 -31.38 2.67 11.80
C ARG A 113 -32.65 1.82 11.74
N GLU A 114 -32.64 0.72 11.00
CA GLU A 114 -33.76 -0.24 10.96
C GLU A 114 -34.05 -0.89 12.33
N ASN A 115 -33.06 -0.94 13.25
CA ASN A 115 -33.26 -1.41 14.63
C ASN A 115 -33.27 -0.27 15.66
N GLY A 116 -33.00 0.96 15.23
CA GLY A 116 -32.88 2.13 16.10
C GLY A 116 -34.24 2.73 16.46
N VAL A 117 -34.25 3.46 17.58
CA VAL A 117 -35.41 4.21 18.06
C VAL A 117 -35.12 5.70 18.06
N LEU A 118 -36.16 6.53 17.93
CA LEU A 118 -36.01 7.98 18.09
C LEU A 118 -35.63 8.30 19.54
N LEU A 119 -34.65 9.19 19.71
CA LEU A 119 -34.23 9.71 21.01
C LEU A 119 -35.37 10.39 21.79
N SER A 120 -36.32 11.00 21.08
CA SER A 120 -37.42 11.78 21.68
C SER A 120 -38.47 10.93 22.40
N ASP A 121 -38.82 9.76 21.87
CA ASP A 121 -39.90 8.91 22.40
C ASP A 121 -39.42 7.51 22.82
N ARG A 122 -38.18 7.15 22.46
CA ARG A 122 -37.48 5.89 22.83
C ARG A 122 -38.24 4.59 22.50
N LYS A 123 -39.36 4.69 21.79
CA LYS A 123 -40.28 3.60 21.43
C LYS A 123 -40.64 3.61 19.96
N THR A 124 -40.56 4.77 19.30
CA THR A 124 -40.86 4.89 17.88
C THR A 124 -39.65 4.43 17.05
N PRO A 125 -39.81 3.42 16.18
CA PRO A 125 -38.74 2.97 15.32
C PRO A 125 -38.39 4.04 14.29
N CYS A 126 -37.10 4.21 14.00
CA CYS A 126 -36.59 5.24 13.10
C CYS A 126 -36.99 5.08 11.62
N GLY A 127 -37.49 3.90 11.23
CA GLY A 127 -37.88 3.59 9.85
C GLY A 127 -36.70 3.55 8.86
N ASP A 128 -37.01 3.34 7.58
CA ASP A 128 -36.01 3.40 6.50
C ASP A 128 -35.61 4.85 6.24
N SER A 129 -34.31 5.07 6.01
CA SER A 129 -33.68 6.32 5.56
C SER A 129 -34.42 7.08 4.45
N SER A 130 -35.20 6.39 3.60
CA SER A 130 -36.02 7.00 2.54
C SER A 130 -37.33 7.63 3.00
N GLN A 131 -37.77 7.38 4.23
CA GLN A 131 -39.00 7.92 4.81
C GLN A 131 -38.65 8.85 5.98
N LYS A 132 -38.00 9.99 5.72
CA LYS A 132 -37.97 11.09 6.71
C LYS A 132 -39.42 11.59 6.87
N PRO A 133 -40.09 11.40 8.03
CA PRO A 133 -41.36 12.06 8.27
C PRO A 133 -41.07 13.56 8.37
N LYS A 134 -41.72 14.37 7.55
CA LYS A 134 -41.67 15.83 7.69
C LYS A 134 -42.23 16.18 9.07
N GLY A 135 -41.37 16.61 10.00
CA GLY A 135 -41.77 17.18 11.29
C GLY A 135 -41.28 16.49 12.56
N ASN A 136 -40.41 15.48 12.51
CA ASN A 136 -39.80 14.92 13.72
C ASN A 136 -38.28 14.71 13.54
N ASP A 137 -37.51 15.77 13.83
CA ASP A 137 -36.04 15.80 13.82
C ASP A 137 -35.45 15.08 15.06
N GLY A 138 -35.90 13.86 15.32
CA GLY A 138 -35.37 13.03 16.39
C GLY A 138 -34.11 12.32 15.96
N GLN A 139 -33.02 12.44 16.74
CA GLN A 139 -31.82 11.64 16.56
C GLN A 139 -32.19 10.15 16.64
N CYS A 140 -31.62 9.34 15.74
CA CYS A 140 -31.80 7.90 15.75
C CYS A 140 -30.69 7.23 16.54
N ILE A 141 -31.06 6.61 17.65
CA ILE A 141 -30.13 5.94 18.55
C ILE A 141 -30.29 4.43 18.50
N VAL A 142 -29.19 3.74 18.72
CA VAL A 142 -29.14 2.30 18.91
C VAL A 142 -28.38 2.00 20.19
N GLU A 143 -28.86 1.02 20.96
CA GLU A 143 -28.20 0.58 22.17
C GLU A 143 -27.21 -0.54 21.83
N ILE A 144 -25.93 -0.31 22.09
CA ILE A 144 -24.85 -1.26 21.84
C ILE A 144 -24.17 -1.57 23.17
N LEU A 145 -24.33 -2.81 23.65
CA LEU A 145 -23.71 -3.26 24.90
C LEU A 145 -24.01 -2.34 26.12
N GLY A 146 -25.19 -1.72 26.13
CA GLY A 146 -25.63 -0.79 27.19
C GLY A 146 -25.20 0.67 27.00
N ILE A 147 -24.58 1.02 25.86
CA ILE A 147 -24.20 2.39 25.50
C ILE A 147 -25.12 2.87 24.38
N GLU A 148 -25.71 4.05 24.55
CA GLU A 148 -26.53 4.72 23.52
C GLU A 148 -25.61 5.40 22.50
N VAL A 149 -25.72 5.02 21.23
CA VAL A 149 -24.90 5.56 20.14
C VAL A 149 -25.80 5.98 18.99
N ASN A 150 -25.51 7.10 18.33
CA ASN A 150 -26.24 7.49 17.12
C ASN A 150 -25.92 6.50 15.98
N THR A 151 -26.95 6.15 15.20
CA THR A 151 -26.84 5.25 14.04
C THR A 151 -25.76 5.67 13.02
N ALA A 152 -25.56 6.98 12.82
CA ALA A 152 -24.50 7.52 11.97
C ALA A 152 -23.12 7.37 12.62
N SER A 153 -23.00 7.63 13.92
CA SER A 153 -21.76 7.48 14.70
C SER A 153 -21.31 6.03 14.77
N PHE A 154 -22.24 5.07 14.83
CA PHE A 154 -21.95 3.64 14.80
C PHE A 154 -21.11 3.23 13.58
N ALA A 155 -21.47 3.73 12.39
CA ALA A 155 -20.71 3.46 11.17
C ALA A 155 -19.31 4.08 11.22
N MET A 156 -19.19 5.32 11.73
CA MET A 156 -17.92 6.03 11.84
C MET A 156 -16.98 5.39 12.87
N TYR A 157 -17.49 4.95 14.03
CA TYR A 157 -16.74 4.22 15.03
C TYR A 157 -16.28 2.85 14.53
N THR A 158 -17.15 2.12 13.83
CA THR A 158 -16.78 0.84 13.22
C THR A 158 -15.62 1.01 12.23
N PHE A 159 -15.69 2.05 11.39
CA PHE A 159 -14.62 2.36 10.44
C PHE A 159 -13.32 2.74 11.17
N SER A 160 -13.37 3.62 12.17
CA SER A 160 -12.21 4.01 12.97
C SER A 160 -11.53 2.82 13.65
N ILE A 161 -12.30 1.96 14.34
CA ILE A 161 -11.77 0.74 14.99
C ILE A 161 -11.16 -0.19 13.93
N SER A 162 -11.77 -0.31 12.75
CA SER A 162 -11.23 -1.13 11.67
C SER A 162 -9.87 -0.65 11.18
N VAL A 163 -9.69 0.66 11.02
CA VAL A 163 -8.42 1.26 10.57
C VAL A 163 -7.36 1.14 11.67
N LEU A 164 -7.74 1.27 12.94
CA LEU A 164 -6.82 1.09 14.07
C LEU A 164 -6.28 -0.34 14.11
N LEU A 165 -7.17 -1.33 14.02
CA LEU A 165 -6.81 -2.74 13.99
C LEU A 165 -5.99 -3.08 12.74
N GLN A 166 -6.32 -2.47 11.60
CA GLN A 166 -5.52 -2.56 10.38
C GLN A 166 -4.08 -2.06 10.61
N ALA A 167 -3.89 -0.87 11.17
CA ALA A 167 -2.57 -0.29 11.42
C ALA A 167 -1.75 -1.17 12.38
N LEU A 168 -2.35 -1.63 13.48
CA LEU A 168 -1.69 -2.52 14.45
C LEU A 168 -1.31 -3.86 13.84
N LEU A 169 -2.19 -4.45 13.02
CA LEU A 169 -1.94 -5.73 12.37
C LEU A 169 -0.84 -5.59 11.31
N VAL A 170 -0.88 -4.55 10.47
CA VAL A 170 0.14 -4.27 9.45
C VAL A 170 1.52 -4.19 10.09
N VAL A 171 1.69 -3.36 11.12
CA VAL A 171 2.99 -3.21 11.83
C VAL A 171 3.45 -4.55 12.40
N SER A 172 2.52 -5.33 12.95
CA SER A 172 2.83 -6.63 13.56
C SER A 172 3.26 -7.70 12.56
N ILE A 173 2.75 -7.67 11.32
CA ILE A 173 3.06 -8.67 10.30
C ILE A 173 4.23 -8.30 9.39
N SER A 174 4.62 -7.01 9.30
CA SER A 174 5.64 -6.53 8.35
C SER A 174 6.95 -7.33 8.42
N CYS A 175 7.53 -7.51 9.62
CA CYS A 175 8.78 -8.29 9.73
C CYS A 175 8.57 -9.80 9.52
N ALA A 176 7.39 -10.34 9.83
CA ALA A 176 7.08 -11.74 9.55
C ALA A 176 6.96 -11.99 8.03
N ALA A 177 6.52 -10.99 7.26
CA ALA A 177 6.46 -11.05 5.81
C ALA A 177 7.84 -11.09 5.16
N ASP A 178 8.85 -10.49 5.79
CA ASP A 178 10.21 -10.41 5.24
C ASP A 178 11.04 -11.67 5.41
N HIS A 179 10.56 -12.67 6.15
CA HIS A 179 11.31 -13.90 6.41
C HIS A 179 10.61 -15.12 5.82
N GLY A 180 11.40 -16.07 5.30
CA GLY A 180 10.91 -17.35 4.77
C GLY A 180 9.79 -17.23 3.73
N ASN A 181 8.94 -18.27 3.64
CA ASN A 181 7.84 -18.35 2.65
C ASN A 181 6.54 -17.65 3.10
N TYR A 182 6.59 -16.79 4.11
CA TYR A 182 5.40 -16.23 4.73
C TYR A 182 4.75 -15.13 3.90
N ARG A 183 5.50 -14.36 3.08
CA ARG A 183 4.97 -13.24 2.29
C ARG A 183 3.80 -13.63 1.38
N LYS A 184 4.02 -14.58 0.46
CA LYS A 184 2.98 -15.07 -0.48
C LYS A 184 1.81 -15.69 0.29
N ARG A 185 2.11 -16.49 1.31
CA ARG A 185 1.07 -17.17 2.09
C ARG A 185 0.18 -16.18 2.82
N LEU A 186 0.77 -15.18 3.49
CA LEU A 186 0.04 -14.13 4.19
C LEU A 186 -0.81 -13.30 3.21
N LEU A 187 -0.25 -12.91 2.06
CA LEU A 187 -0.95 -12.17 1.02
C LEU A 187 -2.24 -12.89 0.61
N LEU A 188 -2.14 -14.17 0.26
CA LEU A 188 -3.29 -14.97 -0.17
C LEU A 188 -4.28 -15.24 0.96
N THR A 189 -3.81 -15.50 2.19
CA THR A 189 -4.71 -15.70 3.33
C THR A 189 -5.53 -14.46 3.64
N PHE A 190 -4.92 -13.26 3.62
CA PHE A 190 -5.65 -12.01 3.84
C PHE A 190 -6.56 -11.69 2.66
N GLY A 191 -6.11 -11.89 1.42
CA GLY A 191 -6.93 -11.71 0.22
C GLY A 191 -8.21 -12.56 0.22
N TRP A 192 -8.10 -13.87 0.48
CA TRP A 192 -9.27 -14.75 0.57
C TRP A 192 -10.13 -14.46 1.80
N THR A 193 -9.53 -14.20 2.96
CA THR A 193 -10.31 -13.87 4.16
C THR A 193 -11.12 -12.59 3.94
N GLY A 194 -10.50 -11.54 3.38
CA GLY A 194 -11.17 -10.29 3.06
C GLY A 194 -12.29 -10.48 2.03
N GLY A 195 -12.02 -11.18 0.93
CA GLY A 195 -13.02 -11.46 -0.11
C GLY A 195 -14.22 -12.24 0.41
N VAL A 196 -13.98 -13.30 1.19
CA VAL A 196 -15.04 -14.10 1.81
C VAL A 196 -15.83 -13.28 2.83
N CYS A 197 -15.18 -12.48 3.67
CA CYS A 197 -15.86 -11.57 4.60
C CYS A 197 -16.80 -10.61 3.86
N VAL A 198 -16.36 -10.03 2.74
CA VAL A 198 -17.21 -9.16 1.91
C VAL A 198 -18.40 -9.94 1.32
N MET A 199 -18.20 -11.20 0.89
CA MET A 199 -19.30 -12.06 0.41
C MET A 199 -20.33 -12.37 1.50
N LEU A 200 -19.90 -12.53 2.75
CA LEU A 200 -20.78 -12.87 3.88
C LEU A 200 -21.81 -11.77 4.20
N TYR A 201 -21.65 -10.55 3.68
CA TYR A 201 -22.66 -9.48 3.82
C TYR A 201 -24.04 -9.86 3.26
N ILE A 202 -24.12 -10.86 2.38
CA ILE A 202 -25.41 -11.36 1.88
C ILE A 202 -26.30 -11.90 3.01
N PHE A 203 -25.69 -12.45 4.08
CA PHE A 203 -26.40 -13.00 5.25
C PHE A 203 -26.63 -11.97 6.37
N VAL A 204 -26.02 -10.78 6.27
CA VAL A 204 -26.17 -9.75 7.29
C VAL A 204 -27.55 -9.13 7.15
N THR A 205 -28.44 -9.43 8.09
CA THR A 205 -29.78 -8.83 8.21
C THR A 205 -29.82 -7.82 9.34
N LYS A 206 -30.95 -7.09 9.49
CA LYS A 206 -31.12 -6.11 10.57
C LYS A 206 -30.84 -6.71 11.96
N GLN A 207 -31.27 -7.95 12.23
CA GLN A 207 -31.09 -8.56 13.56
C GLN A 207 -29.63 -8.82 13.93
N VAL A 208 -28.74 -8.91 12.94
CA VAL A 208 -27.32 -9.25 13.10
C VAL A 208 -26.40 -8.10 12.65
N TYR A 209 -26.84 -6.85 12.77
CA TYR A 209 -26.05 -5.68 12.32
C TYR A 209 -24.69 -5.57 13.02
N LEU A 210 -24.56 -6.01 14.29
CA LEU A 210 -23.28 -6.08 15.01
C LEU A 210 -22.30 -7.08 14.37
N LEU A 211 -22.79 -8.20 13.83
CA LEU A 211 -21.96 -9.12 13.06
C LEU A 211 -21.47 -8.43 11.78
N GLY A 212 -22.31 -7.61 11.15
CA GLY A 212 -21.91 -6.75 10.03
C GLY A 212 -20.72 -5.86 10.38
N ALA A 213 -20.73 -5.20 11.54
CA ALA A 213 -19.60 -4.37 11.99
C ALA A 213 -18.31 -5.18 12.21
N ILE A 214 -18.40 -6.37 12.80
CA ILE A 214 -17.24 -7.26 12.98
C ILE A 214 -16.69 -7.69 11.61
N ILE A 215 -17.57 -8.05 10.66
CA ILE A 215 -17.17 -8.40 9.29
C ILE A 215 -16.49 -7.21 8.60
N ALA A 216 -17.00 -5.98 8.76
CA ALA A 216 -16.37 -4.76 8.24
C ALA A 216 -14.94 -4.59 8.76
N ILE A 217 -14.75 -4.80 10.07
CA ILE A 217 -13.45 -4.68 10.73
C ILE A 217 -12.46 -5.70 10.14
N VAL A 218 -12.88 -6.96 10.02
CA VAL A 218 -12.04 -8.02 9.47
C VAL A 218 -11.73 -7.79 7.99
N SER A 219 -12.72 -7.41 7.17
CA SER A 219 -12.51 -7.18 5.73
C SER A 219 -11.57 -6.00 5.47
N ASN A 220 -11.72 -4.89 6.22
CA ASN A 220 -10.87 -3.71 6.05
C ASN A 220 -9.44 -3.98 6.50
N THR A 221 -9.29 -4.65 7.65
CA THR A 221 -7.98 -5.09 8.16
C THR A 221 -7.29 -6.03 7.17
N ALA A 222 -8.02 -7.00 6.61
CA ALA A 222 -7.48 -7.94 5.64
C ALA A 222 -7.08 -7.25 4.32
N PHE A 223 -7.90 -6.32 3.83
CA PHE A 223 -7.55 -5.51 2.66
C PHE A 223 -6.24 -4.76 2.87
N GLY A 224 -6.13 -3.99 3.96
CA GLY A 224 -4.93 -3.23 4.29
C GLY A 224 -3.67 -4.08 4.43
N ALA A 225 -3.76 -5.20 5.17
CA ALA A 225 -2.67 -6.16 5.32
C ALA A 225 -2.22 -6.73 3.98
N SER A 226 -3.17 -7.12 3.14
CA SER A 226 -2.88 -7.70 1.84
C SER A 226 -2.22 -6.70 0.88
N PHE A 227 -2.63 -5.43 0.93
CA PHE A 227 -2.07 -4.40 0.07
C PHE A 227 -0.62 -4.05 0.46
N VAL A 228 -0.31 -4.01 1.75
CA VAL A 228 1.08 -3.83 2.23
C VAL A 228 1.97 -4.99 1.78
N LEU A 229 1.47 -6.23 1.89
CA LEU A 229 2.19 -7.41 1.44
C LEU A 229 2.39 -7.40 -0.09
N LEU A 230 1.41 -6.97 -0.86
CA LEU A 230 1.54 -6.79 -2.31
C LEU A 230 2.66 -5.82 -2.66
N ASN A 231 2.71 -4.66 -2.00
CA ASN A 231 3.73 -3.64 -2.24
C ASN A 231 5.13 -4.12 -1.85
N SER A 232 5.24 -5.01 -0.85
CA SER A 232 6.53 -5.61 -0.47
C SER A 232 7.14 -6.53 -1.56
N PHE A 233 6.35 -6.99 -2.54
CA PHE A 233 6.89 -7.74 -3.69
C PHE A 233 7.55 -6.85 -4.72
N LEU A 234 7.19 -5.56 -4.80
CA LEU A 234 7.67 -4.67 -5.87
C LEU A 234 9.21 -4.56 -5.90
N PRO A 235 9.92 -4.31 -4.78
CA PRO A 235 11.38 -4.25 -4.80
C PRO A 235 12.04 -5.57 -5.24
N LEU A 236 11.42 -6.71 -4.92
CA LEU A 236 11.94 -8.04 -5.27
C LEU A 236 11.77 -8.37 -6.74
N LEU A 237 10.66 -7.93 -7.33
CA LEU A 237 10.39 -8.08 -8.76
C LEU A 237 11.35 -7.23 -9.60
N VAL A 238 11.67 -6.02 -9.10
CA VAL A 238 12.62 -5.08 -9.73
C VAL A 238 14.05 -5.62 -9.66
N ARG A 239 14.52 -6.02 -8.47
CA ARG A 239 15.89 -6.52 -8.26
C ARG A 239 16.22 -7.72 -9.16
N HIS A 240 15.27 -8.62 -9.38
CA HIS A 240 15.46 -9.80 -10.23
C HIS A 240 14.96 -9.59 -11.66
N HIS A 241 14.65 -8.36 -12.07
CA HIS A 241 14.18 -8.10 -13.41
C HIS A 241 15.32 -8.30 -14.43
N PRO A 242 15.07 -8.92 -15.60
CA PRO A 242 16.11 -9.19 -16.60
C PRO A 242 16.94 -7.97 -17.02
N LYS A 243 16.31 -6.79 -17.10
CA LYS A 243 17.01 -5.52 -17.40
C LYS A 243 18.04 -5.15 -16.33
N VAL A 244 17.72 -5.32 -15.05
CA VAL A 244 18.62 -4.96 -13.94
C VAL A 244 19.79 -5.94 -13.89
N LEU A 245 19.51 -7.25 -14.00
CA LEU A 245 20.53 -8.30 -14.05
C LEU A 245 21.49 -8.14 -15.23
N TYR A 246 20.99 -7.73 -16.39
CA TYR A 246 21.81 -7.46 -17.57
C TYR A 246 22.74 -6.25 -17.36
N THR A 247 22.22 -5.16 -16.80
CA THR A 247 23.04 -3.99 -16.46
C THR A 247 24.10 -4.35 -15.43
N GLU A 248 23.71 -5.03 -14.33
CA GLU A 248 24.63 -5.47 -13.28
C GLU A 248 25.77 -6.32 -13.87
N ALA A 249 25.46 -7.24 -14.77
CA ALA A 249 26.47 -8.05 -15.46
C ALA A 249 27.45 -7.20 -16.31
N ILE A 250 26.97 -6.18 -17.03
CA ILE A 250 27.83 -5.26 -17.79
C ILE A 250 28.74 -4.47 -16.85
N THR A 251 28.17 -3.91 -15.78
CA THR A 251 28.90 -3.07 -14.83
C THR A 251 30.01 -3.87 -14.12
N HIS A 252 29.76 -5.14 -13.82
CA HIS A 252 30.78 -6.05 -13.28
C HIS A 252 31.88 -6.40 -14.31
N HIS A 253 31.53 -6.56 -15.59
CA HIS A 253 32.51 -6.85 -16.64
C HIS A 253 33.41 -5.65 -16.97
N GLU A 254 32.87 -4.43 -17.00
CA GLU A 254 33.68 -3.21 -17.21
C GLU A 254 34.60 -2.93 -16.01
N GLY A 255 34.15 -3.21 -14.78
CA GLY A 255 34.99 -3.13 -13.58
C GLY A 255 36.14 -4.16 -13.58
N SER A 256 35.92 -5.36 -14.13
CA SER A 256 36.93 -6.42 -14.19
C SER A 256 37.91 -6.26 -15.36
N HIS A 257 37.55 -5.58 -16.45
CA HIS A 257 38.45 -5.37 -17.59
C HIS A 257 39.54 -4.32 -17.33
N ASN A 258 39.35 -3.43 -16.35
CA ASN A 258 40.40 -2.51 -15.91
C ASN A 258 41.44 -3.19 -14.99
N ASP A 259 41.17 -4.39 -14.48
CA ASP A 259 42.12 -5.18 -13.68
C ASP A 259 43.04 -6.08 -14.53
N ALA A 260 42.81 -6.19 -15.84
CA ALA A 260 43.58 -7.06 -16.73
C ALA A 260 44.05 -6.34 -18.00
N GLY A 261 45.05 -5.47 -17.85
CA GLY A 261 46.09 -5.15 -18.82
C GLY A 261 45.70 -4.69 -20.23
N SER A 262 46.00 -3.42 -20.55
CA SER A 262 46.45 -3.06 -21.91
C SER A 262 47.76 -2.28 -21.84
N VAL A 263 48.86 -3.02 -21.70
CA VAL A 263 50.17 -2.56 -22.17
C VAL A 263 50.10 -2.61 -23.70
N VAL A 264 49.76 -1.48 -24.32
CA VAL A 264 50.00 -1.26 -25.74
C VAL A 264 51.38 -0.64 -25.85
N GLU A 265 52.38 -1.46 -26.15
CA GLU A 265 53.68 -1.01 -26.66
C GLU A 265 53.46 -0.30 -28.00
N THR A 266 53.70 1.02 -28.02
CA THR A 266 54.03 1.73 -29.26
C THR A 266 55.42 2.32 -29.12
N ASP A 267 56.35 1.73 -29.85
CA ASP A 267 57.69 2.22 -30.12
C ASP A 267 57.67 3.64 -30.69
N HIS A 268 58.38 4.58 -30.05
CA HIS A 268 59.17 5.61 -30.74
C HIS A 268 60.21 6.25 -29.79
N PRO A 269 61.42 6.62 -30.29
CA PRO A 269 62.56 6.92 -29.44
C PRO A 269 62.84 8.42 -29.20
N LEU A 270 63.54 8.68 -28.08
CA LEU A 270 64.46 9.79 -27.76
C LEU A 270 63.93 11.21 -27.51
N SER A 271 63.93 11.60 -26.23
CA SER A 271 64.44 12.87 -25.64
C SER A 271 63.88 12.96 -24.21
N GLY A 272 64.65 12.82 -23.12
CA GLY A 272 65.63 13.81 -22.67
C GLY A 272 65.10 14.56 -21.43
N ALA A 273 65.22 13.93 -20.25
CA ALA A 273 65.26 14.50 -18.89
C ALA A 273 64.03 15.25 -18.30
N ALA A 274 63.40 14.63 -17.29
CA ALA A 274 63.35 15.09 -15.88
C ALA A 274 62.28 14.30 -15.11
N SER A 275 62.69 13.25 -14.38
CA SER A 275 61.85 12.47 -13.49
C SER A 275 61.54 13.23 -12.20
N ILE A 276 60.33 13.79 -12.10
CA ILE A 276 59.74 14.17 -10.82
C ILE A 276 59.01 12.93 -10.28
N HIS A 277 59.57 12.33 -9.22
CA HIS A 277 58.88 11.32 -8.42
C HIS A 277 57.66 11.96 -7.74
N LEU A 278 56.46 11.64 -8.22
CA LEU A 278 55.22 11.79 -7.45
C LEU A 278 54.86 10.42 -6.84
N PRO A 279 54.40 10.37 -5.58
CA PRO A 279 53.92 9.14 -4.97
C PRO A 279 52.59 8.75 -5.65
N VAL A 280 52.62 7.68 -6.42
CA VAL A 280 51.43 7.02 -6.96
C VAL A 280 51.01 5.98 -5.94
N ASP A 281 50.08 6.31 -5.05
CA ASP A 281 49.35 5.27 -4.30
C ASP A 281 47.95 5.69 -3.77
N ASP A 282 47.57 6.98 -3.77
CA ASP A 282 46.24 7.40 -3.27
C ASP A 282 45.23 7.82 -4.36
N THR A 283 45.65 8.02 -5.61
CA THR A 283 44.74 8.49 -6.67
C THR A 283 43.99 7.36 -7.39
N ALA A 284 44.54 6.15 -7.38
CA ALA A 284 43.90 4.99 -8.00
C ALA A 284 42.68 4.52 -7.20
N SER A 285 42.80 4.43 -5.86
CA SER A 285 41.69 4.04 -4.96
C SER A 285 40.51 4.99 -5.09
N VAL A 286 40.76 6.31 -5.05
CA VAL A 286 39.74 7.35 -5.21
C VAL A 286 39.05 7.27 -6.58
N HIS A 287 39.79 7.01 -7.66
CA HIS A 287 39.19 6.85 -8.98
C HIS A 287 38.32 5.59 -9.10
N HIS A 288 38.73 4.49 -8.45
CA HIS A 288 37.96 3.24 -8.45
C HIS A 288 36.69 3.36 -7.60
N ASP A 289 36.77 4.06 -6.48
CA ASP A 289 35.61 4.34 -5.63
C ASP A 289 34.61 5.29 -6.31
N LEU A 290 35.09 6.29 -7.06
CA LEU A 290 34.24 7.17 -7.87
C LEU A 290 33.54 6.43 -9.02
N ILE A 291 34.24 5.53 -9.71
CA ILE A 291 33.65 4.70 -10.78
C ILE A 291 32.62 3.74 -10.19
N ARG A 292 32.94 3.09 -9.05
CA ARG A 292 32.02 2.20 -8.34
C ARG A 292 30.78 2.95 -7.83
N ALA A 293 30.96 4.17 -7.32
CA ALA A 293 29.86 5.03 -6.88
C ALA A 293 28.97 5.46 -8.06
N SER A 294 29.57 5.80 -9.21
CA SER A 294 28.84 6.14 -10.44
C SER A 294 28.08 4.94 -11.00
N ALA A 295 28.69 3.76 -11.04
CA ALA A 295 28.07 2.50 -11.43
C ALA A 295 26.87 2.14 -10.54
N LYS A 296 27.03 2.27 -9.21
CA LYS A 296 25.97 2.00 -8.24
C LYS A 296 24.83 3.01 -8.37
N SER A 297 25.12 4.27 -8.67
CA SER A 297 24.07 5.30 -8.86
C SER A 297 23.27 5.06 -10.14
N GLU A 298 23.92 4.64 -11.24
CA GLU A 298 23.23 4.28 -12.48
C GLU A 298 22.32 3.05 -12.31
N LEU A 299 22.79 2.01 -11.64
CA LEU A 299 21.98 0.84 -11.30
C LEU A 299 20.76 1.22 -10.45
N THR A 300 20.97 2.02 -9.40
CA THR A 300 19.90 2.50 -8.51
C THR A 300 18.86 3.32 -9.28
N SER A 301 19.29 4.15 -10.24
CA SER A 301 18.40 4.93 -11.11
C SER A 301 17.52 4.04 -11.98
N ILE A 302 18.10 2.98 -12.57
CA ILE A 302 17.36 2.02 -13.42
C ILE A 302 16.34 1.23 -12.57
N GLU A 303 16.73 0.76 -11.38
CA GLU A 303 15.82 0.09 -10.46
C GLU A 303 14.63 0.98 -10.09
N LEU A 304 14.88 2.25 -9.80
CA LEU A 304 13.84 3.22 -9.44
C LEU A 304 12.88 3.50 -10.61
N GLN A 305 13.40 3.68 -11.83
CA GLN A 305 12.58 3.89 -13.03
C GLN A 305 11.69 2.67 -13.29
N LEU A 306 12.25 1.47 -13.19
CA LEU A 306 11.51 0.22 -13.41
C LEU A 306 10.44 0.00 -12.32
N SER A 307 10.77 0.28 -11.06
CA SER A 307 9.83 0.25 -9.93
C SER A 307 8.64 1.16 -10.18
N THR A 308 8.91 2.38 -10.67
CA THR A 308 7.88 3.36 -11.00
C THR A 308 6.99 2.89 -12.15
N GLU A 309 7.57 2.34 -13.22
CA GLU A 309 6.82 1.82 -14.38
C GLU A 309 5.90 0.65 -13.98
N ILE A 310 6.44 -0.33 -13.25
CA ILE A 310 5.68 -1.49 -12.80
C ILE A 310 4.56 -1.06 -11.86
N SER A 311 4.86 -0.20 -10.89
CA SER A 311 3.88 0.33 -9.93
C SER A 311 2.77 1.10 -10.62
N ALA A 312 3.12 2.04 -11.52
CA ALA A 312 2.15 2.85 -12.25
C ALA A 312 1.21 1.99 -13.12
N LYS A 313 1.74 0.96 -13.78
CA LYS A 313 0.93 0.00 -14.54
C LYS A 313 -0.01 -0.81 -13.65
N GLY A 314 0.46 -1.26 -12.48
CA GLY A 314 -0.35 -1.98 -11.51
C GLY A 314 -1.50 -1.16 -10.94
N ILE A 315 -1.20 0.07 -10.50
CA ILE A 315 -2.21 1.02 -9.99
C ILE A 315 -3.21 1.37 -11.11
N GLY A 316 -2.75 1.61 -12.33
CA GLY A 316 -3.62 1.90 -13.47
C GLY A 316 -4.61 0.76 -13.80
N ILE A 317 -4.13 -0.49 -13.81
CA ILE A 317 -4.98 -1.67 -14.00
C ILE A 317 -6.00 -1.80 -12.85
N GLY A 318 -5.55 -1.57 -11.61
CA GLY A 318 -6.39 -1.61 -10.42
C GLY A 318 -7.51 -0.57 -10.43
N TYR A 319 -7.20 0.69 -10.72
CA TYR A 319 -8.21 1.75 -10.86
C TYR A 319 -9.16 1.52 -12.04
N GLY A 320 -8.66 0.99 -13.16
CA GLY A 320 -9.52 0.56 -14.27
C GLY A 320 -10.53 -0.51 -13.82
N ALA A 321 -10.09 -1.49 -13.04
CA ALA A 321 -10.95 -2.53 -12.47
C ALA A 321 -11.97 -1.94 -11.48
N ALA A 322 -11.54 -1.06 -10.58
CA ALA A 322 -12.41 -0.40 -9.62
C ALA A 322 -13.49 0.42 -10.31
N LEU A 323 -13.15 1.23 -11.32
CA LEU A 323 -14.13 1.99 -12.12
C LEU A 323 -15.13 1.06 -12.83
N PHE A 324 -14.65 -0.02 -13.44
CA PHE A 324 -15.52 -1.01 -14.10
C PHE A 324 -16.51 -1.64 -13.12
N VAL A 325 -16.01 -2.17 -11.99
CA VAL A 325 -16.85 -2.79 -10.95
C VAL A 325 -17.80 -1.77 -10.32
N GLN A 326 -17.39 -0.52 -10.16
CA GLN A 326 -18.23 0.56 -9.65
C GLN A 326 -19.40 0.87 -10.59
N CYS A 327 -19.15 0.91 -11.91
CA CYS A 327 -20.20 1.09 -12.92
C CYS A 327 -21.20 -0.07 -12.92
N VAL A 328 -20.72 -1.32 -12.87
CA VAL A 328 -21.57 -2.52 -12.77
C VAL A 328 -22.38 -2.50 -11.47
N SER A 329 -21.78 -2.08 -10.36
CA SER A 329 -22.45 -1.95 -9.06
C SER A 329 -23.59 -0.93 -9.12
N ILE A 330 -23.38 0.22 -9.76
CA ILE A 330 -24.43 1.24 -9.97
C ILE A 330 -25.58 0.66 -10.81
N MET A 331 -25.27 -0.07 -11.89
CA MET A 331 -26.29 -0.72 -12.72
C MET A 331 -27.15 -1.70 -11.92
N ILE A 332 -26.54 -2.51 -11.05
CA ILE A 332 -27.24 -3.43 -10.15
C ILE A 332 -28.14 -2.66 -9.16
N LEU A 333 -27.64 -1.57 -8.57
CA LEU A 333 -28.42 -0.75 -7.61
C LEU A 333 -29.65 -0.11 -8.24
N VAL A 334 -29.54 0.32 -9.49
CA VAL A 334 -30.66 0.92 -10.24
C VAL A 334 -31.67 -0.17 -10.62
N ALA A 335 -31.20 -1.33 -11.12
CA ALA A 335 -32.08 -2.43 -11.54
C ALA A 335 -32.89 -3.03 -10.38
N MET A 336 -32.31 -3.11 -9.18
CA MET A 336 -32.94 -3.73 -8.00
C MET A 336 -33.66 -2.75 -7.05
N GLY A 337 -33.82 -1.48 -7.44
CA GLY A 337 -34.60 -0.49 -6.68
C GLY A 337 -33.91 0.08 -5.44
N SER A 338 -32.57 0.00 -5.34
CA SER A 338 -31.76 0.67 -4.30
C SER A 338 -32.13 0.34 -2.83
N SER A 339 -32.60 -0.87 -2.57
CA SER A 339 -32.88 -1.38 -1.23
C SER A 339 -31.62 -1.82 -0.47
N THR A 340 -31.73 -2.07 0.85
CA THR A 340 -30.64 -2.66 1.65
C THR A 340 -30.23 -4.04 1.13
N TRP A 341 -31.18 -4.81 0.57
CA TRP A 341 -30.88 -6.06 -0.13
C TRP A 341 -29.99 -5.84 -1.36
N SER A 342 -30.29 -4.82 -2.17
CA SER A 342 -29.49 -4.49 -3.36
C SER A 342 -28.04 -4.14 -2.99
N GLN A 343 -27.82 -3.41 -1.89
CA GLN A 343 -26.46 -3.12 -1.39
C GLN A 343 -25.70 -4.40 -1.00
N ARG A 344 -26.37 -5.37 -0.36
CA ARG A 344 -25.75 -6.65 0.00
C ARG A 344 -25.38 -7.49 -1.23
N VAL A 345 -26.22 -7.47 -2.27
CA VAL A 345 -25.92 -8.13 -3.54
C VAL A 345 -24.70 -7.49 -4.23
N VAL A 346 -24.59 -6.16 -4.20
CA VAL A 346 -23.41 -5.46 -4.70
C VAL A 346 -22.15 -5.85 -3.92
N LEU A 347 -22.21 -5.88 -2.58
CA LEU A 347 -21.08 -6.33 -1.78
C LEU A 347 -20.70 -7.78 -2.10
N PHE A 348 -21.67 -8.68 -2.28
CA PHE A 348 -21.41 -10.06 -2.70
C PHE A 348 -20.69 -10.13 -4.06
N PHE A 349 -21.10 -9.29 -5.02
CA PHE A 349 -20.44 -9.21 -6.32
C PHE A 349 -18.98 -8.74 -6.19
N ILE A 350 -18.71 -7.70 -5.40
CA ILE A 350 -17.34 -7.18 -5.18
C ILE A 350 -16.48 -8.22 -4.45
N GLY A 351 -17.00 -8.87 -3.41
CA GLY A 351 -16.29 -9.92 -2.70
C GLY A 351 -15.98 -11.14 -3.58
N SER A 352 -16.91 -11.48 -4.48
CA SER A 352 -16.71 -12.54 -5.48
C SER A 352 -15.62 -12.14 -6.48
N TRP A 353 -15.63 -10.91 -6.97
CA TRP A 353 -14.58 -10.37 -7.85
C TRP A 353 -13.20 -10.47 -7.20
N TRP A 354 -13.06 -9.95 -5.98
CA TRP A 354 -11.81 -10.00 -5.24
C TRP A 354 -11.32 -11.44 -5.03
N THR A 355 -12.21 -12.36 -4.63
CA THR A 355 -11.86 -13.76 -4.39
C THR A 355 -11.46 -14.50 -5.67
N ILE A 356 -12.20 -14.33 -6.76
CA ILE A 356 -11.97 -15.01 -8.05
C ILE A 356 -10.64 -14.54 -8.65
N PHE A 357 -10.40 -13.22 -8.68
CA PHE A 357 -9.17 -12.67 -9.28
C PHE A 357 -7.94 -12.79 -8.37
N THR A 358 -8.11 -13.17 -7.10
CA THR A 358 -7.01 -13.62 -6.24
C THR A 358 -6.47 -15.01 -6.67
N ILE A 359 -7.26 -15.84 -7.37
CA ILE A 359 -6.82 -17.18 -7.80
C ILE A 359 -5.69 -17.12 -8.84
N PRO A 360 -5.79 -16.36 -9.95
CA PRO A 360 -4.67 -16.18 -10.88
C PRO A 360 -3.41 -15.64 -10.20
N ALA A 361 -3.56 -14.69 -9.26
CA ALA A 361 -2.44 -14.20 -8.47
C ALA A 361 -1.78 -15.31 -7.63
N ALA A 362 -2.58 -16.20 -7.02
CA ALA A 362 -2.08 -17.36 -6.28
C ALA A 362 -1.30 -18.33 -7.18
N MET A 363 -1.76 -18.53 -8.41
CA MET A 363 -1.17 -19.45 -9.38
C MET A 363 0.11 -18.89 -10.01
N TRP A 364 0.14 -17.60 -10.36
CA TRP A 364 1.23 -17.02 -11.15
C TRP A 364 2.33 -16.36 -10.31
N LEU A 365 2.01 -15.85 -9.12
CA LEU A 365 3.01 -15.21 -8.26
C LEU A 365 3.92 -16.26 -7.63
N ARG A 366 5.24 -16.15 -7.79
CA ARG A 366 6.19 -17.11 -7.19
C ARG A 366 6.40 -16.81 -5.70
N PRO A 367 6.53 -17.84 -4.84
CA PRO A 367 7.00 -17.62 -3.48
C PRO A 367 8.50 -17.27 -3.52
N ARG A 368 8.85 -16.01 -3.29
CA ARG A 368 10.25 -15.59 -3.09
C ARG A 368 10.57 -15.61 -1.59
N PRO A 369 11.19 -16.68 -1.05
CA PRO A 369 11.53 -16.77 0.36
C PRO A 369 12.46 -15.62 0.76
N GLY A 370 12.15 -14.98 1.89
CA GLY A 370 13.10 -14.05 2.52
C GLY A 370 14.18 -14.78 3.34
N PRO A 371 15.16 -14.04 3.90
CA PRO A 371 16.22 -14.62 4.70
C PRO A 371 15.70 -15.57 5.79
N PRO A 372 16.43 -16.66 6.08
CA PRO A 372 16.09 -17.54 7.17
C PRO A 372 16.12 -16.72 8.47
N LEU A 373 15.15 -17.00 9.33
CA LEU A 373 14.96 -16.29 10.57
C LEU A 373 16.27 -16.31 11.39
N PRO A 374 16.68 -15.19 12.02
CA PRO A 374 17.73 -15.23 13.04
C PRO A 374 17.31 -16.32 14.03
N ALA A 375 18.18 -17.30 14.26
CA ALA A 375 17.86 -18.52 15.00
C ALA A 375 17.61 -18.22 16.48
N THR A 376 16.50 -17.56 16.82
CA THR A 376 15.99 -17.50 18.18
C THR A 376 15.52 -18.91 18.52
N LYS A 377 16.08 -19.51 19.57
CA LYS A 377 15.88 -20.91 20.01
C LYS A 377 14.41 -21.28 20.36
N THR A 378 13.44 -20.41 20.09
CA THR A 378 12.05 -20.52 20.53
C THR A 378 11.16 -21.00 19.38
N LYS A 379 10.73 -22.26 19.42
CA LYS A 379 9.76 -22.82 18.45
C LYS A 379 8.31 -22.55 18.90
N GLY A 380 7.41 -22.18 17.99
CA GLY A 380 5.95 -22.12 18.22
C GLY A 380 5.34 -20.71 18.35
N ARG A 381 4.19 -20.57 19.05
CA ARG A 381 3.46 -19.28 19.24
C ARG A 381 4.33 -18.17 19.83
N TRP A 382 5.33 -18.52 20.65
CA TRP A 382 6.31 -17.59 21.20
C TRP A 382 7.26 -17.00 20.16
N ALA A 383 7.47 -17.69 19.03
CA ALA A 383 8.21 -17.16 17.90
C ALA A 383 7.46 -15.97 17.27
N TRP A 384 6.14 -16.11 17.07
CA TRP A 384 5.29 -15.02 16.57
C TRP A 384 5.33 -13.78 17.46
N ILE A 385 5.28 -13.97 18.78
CA ILE A 385 5.39 -12.86 19.75
C ILE A 385 6.78 -12.19 19.66
N SER A 386 7.85 -12.99 19.54
CA SER A 386 9.19 -12.43 19.36
C SER A 386 9.34 -11.64 18.05
N TYR A 387 8.66 -12.07 16.97
CA TYR A 387 8.63 -11.36 15.69
C TYR A 387 7.89 -10.04 15.78
N THR A 388 6.73 -10.03 16.44
CA THR A 388 6.00 -8.77 16.68
C THR A 388 6.83 -7.82 17.53
N ILE A 389 7.50 -8.29 18.58
CA ILE A 389 8.37 -7.44 19.41
C ILE A 389 9.53 -6.87 18.58
N TYR A 390 10.15 -7.67 17.71
CA TYR A 390 11.20 -7.21 16.81
C TYR A 390 10.71 -6.15 15.82
N ALA A 391 9.54 -6.35 15.21
CA ALA A 391 8.93 -5.40 14.28
C ALA A 391 8.68 -4.05 14.95
N TRP A 392 8.12 -4.06 16.15
CA TRP A 392 7.87 -2.86 16.93
C TRP A 392 9.19 -2.18 17.35
N LYS A 393 10.21 -2.94 17.76
CA LYS A 393 11.53 -2.39 18.08
C LYS A 393 12.19 -1.71 16.87
N ASN A 394 12.11 -2.32 15.69
CA ASN A 394 12.63 -1.72 14.45
C ASN A 394 11.86 -0.45 14.07
N LEU A 395 10.53 -0.45 14.17
CA LEU A 395 9.72 0.74 13.93
C LEU A 395 10.13 1.90 14.86
N PHE A 396 10.25 1.64 16.16
CA PHE A 396 10.68 2.66 17.11
C PHE A 396 12.12 3.12 16.89
N ARG A 397 13.01 2.25 16.40
CA ARG A 397 14.36 2.65 15.98
C ARG A 397 14.30 3.61 14.79
N THR A 398 13.49 3.31 13.78
CA THR A 398 13.28 4.18 12.61
C THR A 398 12.66 5.52 13.01
N ILE A 399 11.69 5.52 13.93
CA ILE A 399 11.12 6.76 14.50
C ILE A 399 12.20 7.55 15.24
N GLY A 400 13.08 6.87 15.98
CA GLY A 400 14.23 7.49 16.66
C GLY A 400 15.16 8.21 15.67
N LEU A 401 15.54 7.54 14.58
CA LEU A 401 16.33 8.12 13.49
C LEU A 401 15.62 9.31 12.83
N ALA A 402 14.34 9.15 12.48
CA ALA A 402 13.55 10.21 11.83
C ALA A 402 13.39 11.45 12.72
N ARG A 403 13.38 11.29 14.05
CA ARG A 403 13.24 12.40 15.00
C ARG A 403 14.42 13.38 14.96
N HIS A 404 15.58 12.94 14.47
CA HIS A 404 16.74 13.81 14.28
C HIS A 404 16.63 14.73 13.05
N LEU A 405 15.69 14.46 12.14
CA LEU A 405 15.50 15.20 10.90
C LEU A 405 14.24 16.08 11.02
N ILE A 406 14.44 17.37 11.33
CA ILE A 406 13.35 18.28 11.72
C ILE A 406 12.35 18.44 10.57
N ASP A 407 12.82 18.59 9.34
CA ASP A 407 11.94 18.74 8.17
C ASP A 407 11.12 17.48 7.86
N ILE A 408 11.70 16.29 8.09
CA ILE A 408 10.97 15.03 7.97
C ILE A 408 9.88 14.93 9.02
N VAL A 409 10.15 15.33 10.27
CA VAL A 409 9.14 15.33 11.34
C VAL A 409 8.02 16.32 11.04
N LEU A 410 8.35 17.54 10.60
CA LEU A 410 7.36 18.55 10.22
C LEU A 410 6.48 18.07 9.05
N PHE A 411 7.11 17.47 8.03
CA PHE A 411 6.40 16.90 6.90
C PHE A 411 5.50 15.72 7.33
N LEU A 412 6.01 14.79 8.13
CA LEU A 412 5.24 13.64 8.62
C LEU A 412 4.07 14.08 9.51
N ALA A 413 4.26 15.11 10.34
CA ALA A 413 3.18 15.68 11.16
C ALA A 413 2.11 16.36 10.29
N GLY A 414 2.52 17.13 9.28
CA GLY A 414 1.61 17.72 8.31
C GLY A 414 0.87 16.66 7.49
N TRP A 415 1.58 15.63 7.03
CA TRP A 415 1.01 14.50 6.28
C TRP A 415 0.06 13.66 7.14
N PHE A 416 0.37 13.45 8.42
CA PHE A 416 -0.52 12.76 9.36
C PHE A 416 -1.89 13.43 9.40
N LEU A 417 -1.92 14.73 9.65
CA LEU A 417 -3.16 15.51 9.71
C LEU A 417 -3.86 15.60 8.35
N LEU A 418 -3.10 15.79 7.26
CA LEU A 418 -3.66 15.88 5.92
C LEU A 418 -4.27 14.56 5.45
N SER A 419 -3.61 13.43 5.73
CA SER A 419 -4.13 12.10 5.41
C SER A 419 -5.41 11.80 6.20
N ASP A 420 -5.46 12.15 7.50
CA ASP A 420 -6.69 12.02 8.29
C ASP A 420 -7.80 12.93 7.76
N ALA A 421 -7.47 14.16 7.34
CA ALA A 421 -8.42 15.07 6.72
C ALA A 421 -9.03 14.49 5.43
N ILE A 422 -8.20 13.86 4.59
CA ILE A 422 -8.64 13.20 3.34
C ILE A 422 -9.59 12.04 3.65
N ALA A 423 -9.22 11.14 4.56
CA ALA A 423 -10.01 9.96 4.92
C ALA A 423 -11.33 10.34 5.61
N THR A 424 -11.28 11.33 6.50
CA THR A 424 -12.43 11.80 7.27
C THR A 424 -13.41 12.59 6.41
N THR A 425 -12.90 13.43 5.50
CA THR A 425 -13.77 14.15 4.56
C THR A 425 -14.49 13.18 3.62
N SER A 426 -13.80 12.15 3.12
CA SER A 426 -14.41 11.13 2.25
C SER A 426 -15.55 10.40 2.95
N SER A 427 -15.28 9.84 4.14
CA SER A 427 -16.26 9.09 4.93
C SER A 427 -17.43 9.96 5.39
N THR A 428 -17.15 11.17 5.88
CA THR A 428 -18.17 12.12 6.34
C THR A 428 -19.03 12.63 5.20
N ALA A 429 -18.46 12.90 4.01
CA ALA A 429 -19.21 13.37 2.85
C ALA A 429 -20.23 12.33 2.37
N ILE A 430 -19.83 11.05 2.30
CA ILE A 430 -20.72 9.96 1.91
C ILE A 430 -21.85 9.78 2.93
N LEU A 431 -21.51 9.80 4.22
CA LEU A 431 -22.49 9.67 5.30
C LEU A 431 -23.47 10.84 5.31
N PHE A 432 -22.98 12.07 5.15
CA PHE A 432 -23.79 13.29 5.07
C PHE A 432 -24.75 13.25 3.86
N ALA A 433 -24.26 12.83 2.70
CA ALA A 433 -25.07 12.70 1.50
C ALA A 433 -26.21 11.69 1.66
N LYS A 434 -25.95 10.57 2.37
CA LYS A 434 -26.98 9.58 2.66
C LYS A 434 -27.99 10.06 3.70
N THR A 435 -27.53 10.54 4.85
CA THR A 435 -28.38 10.76 6.04
C THR A 435 -29.06 12.14 6.04
N THR A 436 -28.35 13.18 5.59
CA THR A 436 -28.87 14.56 5.56
C THR A 436 -29.62 14.82 4.27
N LEU A 437 -28.96 14.60 3.13
CA LEU A 437 -29.50 14.88 1.79
C LEU A 437 -30.42 13.77 1.26
N GLY A 438 -30.48 12.61 1.92
CA GLY A 438 -31.36 11.50 1.53
C GLY A 438 -31.00 10.87 0.18
N MET A 439 -29.73 10.96 -0.23
CA MET A 439 -29.29 10.45 -1.53
C MET A 439 -29.41 8.93 -1.61
N LYS A 440 -29.90 8.46 -2.76
CA LYS A 440 -29.99 7.02 -3.04
C LYS A 440 -28.57 6.41 -3.17
N PRO A 441 -28.36 5.14 -2.77
CA PRO A 441 -27.05 4.48 -2.88
C PRO A 441 -26.38 4.55 -4.25
N TRP A 442 -27.13 4.48 -5.35
CA TRP A 442 -26.57 4.60 -6.70
C TRP A 442 -25.93 5.97 -6.97
N ALA A 443 -26.50 7.04 -6.39
CA ALA A 443 -25.99 8.41 -6.52
C ALA A 443 -24.69 8.59 -5.73
N LEU A 444 -24.54 7.88 -4.61
CA LEU A 444 -23.30 7.84 -3.84
C LEU A 444 -22.19 7.08 -4.59
N GLY A 445 -22.56 6.01 -5.31
CA GLY A 445 -21.63 5.36 -6.24
C GLY A 445 -21.16 6.31 -7.36
N LEU A 446 -22.06 7.16 -7.87
CA LEU A 446 -21.71 8.15 -8.89
C LEU A 446 -20.73 9.22 -8.38
N ILE A 447 -20.84 9.64 -7.11
CA ILE A 447 -19.86 10.52 -6.44
C ILE A 447 -18.45 9.92 -6.50
N ASN A 448 -18.31 8.62 -6.19
CA ASN A 448 -17.02 7.93 -6.27
C ASN A 448 -16.47 7.87 -7.71
N VAL A 449 -17.32 7.60 -8.71
CA VAL A 449 -16.91 7.59 -10.13
C VAL A 449 -16.40 8.96 -10.56
N ILE A 450 -17.11 10.04 -10.17
CA ILE A 450 -16.69 11.41 -10.48
C ILE A 450 -15.35 11.71 -9.80
N SER A 451 -15.23 11.43 -8.50
CA SER A 451 -14.01 11.72 -7.73
C SER A 451 -12.78 10.96 -8.26
N THR A 452 -12.92 9.69 -8.60
CA THR A 452 -11.82 8.89 -9.16
C THR A 452 -11.43 9.35 -10.56
N SER A 453 -12.41 9.65 -11.41
CA SER A 453 -12.16 10.18 -12.77
C SER A 453 -11.47 11.54 -12.73
N THR A 454 -11.95 12.46 -11.88
CA THR A 454 -11.33 13.78 -11.73
C THR A 454 -10.01 13.71 -10.98
N GLY A 455 -9.78 12.69 -10.14
CA GLY A 455 -8.48 12.44 -9.52
C GLY A 455 -7.40 12.04 -10.50
N VAL A 456 -7.72 11.17 -11.46
CA VAL A 456 -6.81 10.86 -12.58
C VAL A 456 -6.51 12.13 -13.38
N MET A 457 -7.54 12.91 -13.71
CA MET A 457 -7.35 14.20 -14.38
C MET A 457 -6.51 15.18 -13.54
N GLY A 458 -6.71 15.21 -12.22
CA GLY A 458 -6.00 16.06 -11.28
C GLY A 458 -4.51 15.74 -11.21
N ALA A 459 -4.14 14.47 -11.16
CA ALA A 459 -2.73 14.05 -11.14
C ALA A 459 -1.96 14.61 -12.36
N PHE A 460 -2.55 14.54 -13.56
CA PHE A 460 -1.95 15.13 -14.76
C PHE A 460 -2.02 16.66 -14.78
N SER A 461 -3.15 17.24 -14.38
CA SER A 461 -3.37 18.68 -14.43
C SER A 461 -2.43 19.44 -13.49
N TRP A 462 -2.23 18.95 -12.26
CA TRP A 462 -1.32 19.57 -11.30
C TRP A 462 0.14 19.55 -11.79
N SER A 463 0.58 18.47 -12.45
CA SER A 463 1.91 18.42 -13.08
C SER A 463 2.12 19.50 -14.15
N TRP A 464 1.05 19.87 -14.85
CA TRP A 464 1.08 20.93 -15.85
C TRP A 464 1.00 22.33 -15.20
N ILE A 465 0.12 22.51 -14.20
CA ILE A 465 -0.03 23.77 -13.45
C ILE A 465 1.27 24.13 -12.74
N SER A 466 1.89 23.18 -12.03
CA SER A 466 3.16 23.38 -11.32
C SER A 466 4.30 23.75 -12.26
N ARG A 467 4.43 23.08 -13.42
CA ARG A 467 5.42 23.44 -14.44
C ARG A 467 5.18 24.82 -15.05
N ARG A 468 3.92 25.16 -15.35
CA ARG A 468 3.56 26.45 -15.96
C ARG A 468 3.77 27.63 -15.01
N LEU A 469 3.50 27.43 -13.72
CA LEU A 469 3.64 28.46 -12.69
C LEU A 469 5.00 28.41 -11.98
N GLN A 470 5.89 27.48 -12.35
CA GLN A 470 7.20 27.23 -11.71
C GLN A 470 7.09 27.14 -10.17
N LEU A 471 6.02 26.50 -9.67
CA LEU A 471 5.78 26.39 -8.25
C LEU A 471 6.62 25.27 -7.64
N PRO A 472 7.40 25.53 -6.58
CA PRO A 472 8.07 24.46 -5.85
C PRO A 472 7.04 23.46 -5.26
N PRO A 473 7.46 22.20 -4.99
CA PRO A 473 6.55 21.14 -4.55
C PRO A 473 5.73 21.51 -3.31
N HIS A 474 6.35 22.12 -2.29
CA HIS A 474 5.67 22.54 -1.05
C HIS A 474 4.55 23.57 -1.32
N LYS A 475 4.75 24.54 -2.23
CA LYS A 475 3.70 25.52 -2.60
C LYS A 475 2.56 24.88 -3.39
N THR A 476 2.86 23.86 -4.19
CA THR A 476 1.83 23.10 -4.92
C THR A 476 0.94 22.33 -3.95
N ILE A 477 1.53 21.73 -2.91
CA ILE A 477 0.78 21.08 -1.81
C ILE A 477 -0.09 22.09 -1.08
N LEU A 478 0.43 23.28 -0.73
CA LEU A 478 -0.35 24.35 -0.10
C LEU A 478 -1.52 24.82 -0.96
N ALA A 479 -1.33 24.95 -2.28
CA ALA A 479 -2.41 25.28 -3.20
C ALA A 479 -3.51 24.20 -3.24
N CYS A 480 -3.10 22.92 -3.18
CA CYS A 480 -4.05 21.81 -3.08
C CYS A 480 -4.82 21.84 -1.74
N ILE A 481 -4.15 22.13 -0.62
CA ILE A 481 -4.80 22.27 0.70
C ILE A 481 -5.78 23.44 0.69
N ALA A 482 -5.41 24.58 0.11
CA ALA A 482 -6.29 25.74 -0.01
C ALA A 482 -7.55 25.43 -0.84
N LEU A 483 -7.42 24.65 -1.92
CA LEU A 483 -8.56 24.17 -2.69
C LEU A 483 -9.37 23.11 -1.92
N PHE A 484 -8.72 22.28 -1.11
CA PHE A 484 -9.39 21.30 -0.26
C PHE A 484 -10.27 21.97 0.80
N GLU A 485 -9.79 23.05 1.40
CA GLU A 485 -10.45 23.85 2.43
C GLU A 485 -11.81 24.43 1.96
N VAL A 486 -11.98 24.60 0.64
CA VAL A 486 -13.26 25.04 0.07
C VAL A 486 -14.40 24.07 0.41
N ILE A 487 -14.14 22.77 0.52
CA ILE A 487 -15.17 21.76 0.78
C ILE A 487 -15.81 21.94 2.17
N PRO A 488 -15.06 21.92 3.29
CA PRO A 488 -15.65 22.13 4.60
C PRO A 488 -16.22 23.54 4.77
N ILE A 489 -15.58 24.57 4.21
CA ILE A 489 -16.13 25.94 4.20
C ILE A 489 -17.49 25.97 3.49
N TYR A 490 -17.63 25.31 2.34
CA TYR A 490 -18.89 25.23 1.61
C TYR A 490 -19.98 24.52 2.43
N GLY A 491 -19.63 23.48 3.19
CA GLY A 491 -20.55 22.85 4.15
C GLY A 491 -21.00 23.80 5.26
N LEU A 492 -20.07 24.62 5.78
CA LEU A 492 -20.35 25.62 6.82
C LEU A 492 -21.23 26.78 6.32
N LEU A 493 -21.19 27.12 5.03
CA LEU A 493 -22.10 28.12 4.44
C LEU A 493 -23.59 27.75 4.65
N GLY A 494 -23.88 26.47 4.85
CA GLY A 494 -25.22 26.00 5.19
C GLY A 494 -25.76 26.46 6.55
N TYR A 495 -24.94 27.02 7.44
CA TYR A 495 -25.40 27.66 8.68
C TYR A 495 -25.88 29.10 8.47
N LEU A 496 -25.50 29.74 7.36
CA LEU A 496 -25.81 31.14 7.15
C LEU A 496 -27.31 31.30 6.82
N PRO A 497 -28.05 32.14 7.58
CA PRO A 497 -29.50 32.24 7.46
C PRO A 497 -29.94 32.82 6.10
N PHE A 498 -29.08 33.58 5.41
CA PHE A 498 -29.36 34.03 4.04
C PHE A 498 -29.26 32.90 3.03
N VAL A 499 -28.30 31.99 3.19
CA VAL A 499 -28.10 30.80 2.33
C VAL A 499 -29.23 29.80 2.54
N GLN A 500 -29.71 29.64 3.77
CA GLN A 500 -30.88 28.81 4.08
C GLN A 500 -32.16 29.31 3.39
N ARG A 501 -32.33 30.64 3.27
CA ARG A 501 -33.48 31.22 2.57
C ARG A 501 -33.42 31.04 1.06
N TRP A 502 -32.22 30.98 0.50
CA TRP A 502 -32.02 30.82 -0.95
C TRP A 502 -32.30 29.39 -1.42
N GLY A 503 -32.22 28.38 -0.53
CA GLY A 503 -32.56 26.99 -0.86
C GLY A 503 -31.59 26.30 -1.82
N VAL A 504 -30.56 27.03 -2.25
CA VAL A 504 -29.45 26.63 -3.13
C VAL A 504 -28.17 27.13 -2.48
N VAL A 505 -27.11 26.30 -2.49
CA VAL A 505 -25.82 26.50 -1.81
C VAL A 505 -25.82 26.07 -0.34
N GLY A 506 -24.69 25.55 0.15
CA GLY A 506 -24.50 25.16 1.55
C GLY A 506 -24.91 23.72 1.86
N LEU A 507 -24.73 22.81 0.88
CA LEU A 507 -25.05 21.39 0.97
C LEU A 507 -26.52 21.18 1.35
N GLN A 508 -27.42 21.87 0.66
CA GLN A 508 -28.86 21.77 0.86
C GLN A 508 -29.51 20.85 -0.17
N GLN A 509 -28.98 20.83 -1.40
CA GLN A 509 -29.50 20.03 -2.50
C GLN A 509 -28.56 18.86 -2.85
N PRO A 510 -29.11 17.68 -3.22
CA PRO A 510 -28.31 16.52 -3.64
C PRO A 510 -27.32 16.78 -4.77
N TRP A 511 -27.64 17.68 -5.71
CA TRP A 511 -26.80 17.94 -6.88
C TRP A 511 -25.48 18.65 -6.53
N GLU A 512 -25.42 19.38 -5.41
CA GLU A 512 -24.23 20.11 -4.95
C GLU A 512 -23.08 19.16 -4.58
N MET A 513 -23.39 17.90 -4.26
CA MET A 513 -22.39 16.88 -3.96
C MET A 513 -21.53 16.51 -5.17
N TYR A 514 -22.08 16.53 -6.39
CA TYR A 514 -21.35 16.12 -7.60
C TYR A 514 -20.18 17.06 -7.97
N PRO A 515 -20.33 18.41 -8.03
CA PRO A 515 -19.21 19.30 -8.27
C PRO A 515 -18.20 19.29 -7.10
N LEU A 516 -18.65 19.14 -5.85
CA LEU A 516 -17.74 19.01 -4.72
C LEU A 516 -16.91 17.72 -4.81
N ALA A 517 -17.51 16.61 -5.25
CA ALA A 517 -16.79 15.36 -5.52
C ALA A 517 -15.73 15.52 -6.60
N ALA A 518 -16.03 16.30 -7.65
CA ALA A 518 -15.09 16.61 -8.71
C ALA A 518 -13.88 17.40 -8.17
N VAL A 519 -14.11 18.42 -7.35
CA VAL A 519 -13.06 19.22 -6.68
C VAL A 519 -12.24 18.34 -5.74
N TYR A 520 -12.90 17.52 -4.91
CA TYR A 520 -12.24 16.58 -4.00
C TYR A 520 -11.31 15.61 -4.74
N GLY A 521 -11.81 14.99 -5.81
CA GLY A 521 -11.00 14.11 -6.65
C GLY A 521 -9.80 14.83 -7.26
N PHE A 522 -10.01 16.00 -7.85
CA PHE A 522 -8.95 16.81 -8.46
C PHE A 522 -7.83 17.17 -7.47
N VAL A 523 -8.18 17.52 -6.24
CA VAL A 523 -7.24 17.78 -5.14
C VAL A 523 -6.50 16.51 -4.72
N LEU A 524 -7.21 15.40 -4.54
CA LEU A 524 -6.65 14.13 -4.09
C LEU A 524 -5.56 13.61 -5.05
N GLY A 525 -5.77 13.76 -6.35
CA GLY A 525 -4.78 13.40 -7.38
C GLY A 525 -3.48 14.21 -7.28
N GLY A 526 -3.58 15.51 -6.96
CA GLY A 526 -2.43 16.38 -6.73
C GLY A 526 -1.70 16.03 -5.43
N LEU A 527 -2.41 16.01 -4.30
CA LEU A 527 -1.83 15.74 -2.98
C LEU A 527 -1.10 14.39 -2.94
N SER A 528 -1.71 13.34 -3.48
CA SER A 528 -1.13 11.98 -3.47
C SER A 528 0.18 11.88 -4.26
N SER A 529 0.34 12.66 -5.32
CA SER A 529 1.55 12.67 -6.15
C SER A 529 2.65 13.55 -5.55
N TYR A 530 2.31 14.79 -5.17
CA TYR A 530 3.29 15.76 -4.70
C TYR A 530 3.80 15.46 -3.29
N CYS A 531 2.94 14.98 -2.38
CA CYS A 531 3.41 14.58 -1.05
C CYS A 531 4.39 13.41 -1.13
N ARG A 532 4.16 12.43 -2.02
CA ARG A 532 5.09 11.31 -2.21
C ARG A 532 6.42 11.77 -2.83
N SER A 533 6.37 12.62 -3.86
CA SER A 533 7.59 13.16 -4.49
C SER A 533 8.41 13.99 -3.50
N LEU A 534 7.76 14.90 -2.77
CA LEU A 534 8.43 15.74 -1.77
C LEU A 534 9.03 14.90 -0.64
N TYR A 535 8.31 13.89 -0.17
CA TYR A 535 8.84 12.99 0.84
C TYR A 535 10.07 12.24 0.32
N GLY A 536 10.04 11.74 -0.91
CA GLY A 536 11.16 11.03 -1.53
C GLY A 536 12.44 11.86 -1.59
N GLU A 537 12.35 13.18 -1.78
CA GLU A 537 13.50 14.08 -1.79
C GLU A 537 14.12 14.31 -0.40
N LEU A 538 13.35 14.11 0.68
CA LEU A 538 13.81 14.29 2.05
C LEU A 538 14.46 13.03 2.64
N ILE A 539 14.31 11.89 1.97
CA ILE A 539 14.75 10.60 2.51
C ILE A 539 16.28 10.48 2.43
N PRO A 540 16.96 10.09 3.53
CA PRO A 540 18.39 9.79 3.50
C PRO A 540 18.70 8.55 2.65
N ALA A 541 19.67 8.69 1.76
CA ALA A 541 20.11 7.62 0.86
C ALA A 541 20.49 6.35 1.65
N GLY A 542 20.13 5.19 1.11
CA GLY A 542 20.42 3.89 1.75
C GLY A 542 19.47 3.46 2.86
N SER A 543 18.46 4.25 3.21
CA SER A 543 17.42 3.89 4.20
C SER A 543 15.97 4.10 3.74
N GLU A 544 15.77 4.23 2.43
CA GLU A 544 14.48 4.59 1.81
C GLU A 544 13.31 3.70 2.21
N ALA A 545 13.54 2.38 2.28
CA ALA A 545 12.52 1.42 2.66
C ALA A 545 11.97 1.69 4.08
N ALA A 546 12.83 2.10 5.02
CA ALA A 546 12.43 2.37 6.39
C ALA A 546 11.61 3.66 6.50
N PHE A 547 12.01 4.72 5.77
CA PHE A 547 11.28 5.98 5.75
C PHE A 547 9.95 5.87 4.98
N TYR A 548 9.91 5.18 3.84
CA TYR A 548 8.63 4.92 3.15
C TYR A 548 7.68 4.04 3.97
N ALA A 549 8.21 3.09 4.75
CA ALA A 549 7.40 2.34 5.72
C ALA A 549 6.83 3.28 6.80
N LEU A 550 7.63 4.21 7.33
CA LEU A 550 7.16 5.22 8.28
C LEU A 550 6.06 6.10 7.68
N TYR A 551 6.23 6.58 6.45
CA TYR A 551 5.20 7.34 5.72
C TYR A 551 3.88 6.57 5.57
N ALA A 552 3.95 5.28 5.20
CA ALA A 552 2.77 4.42 5.06
C ALA A 552 2.09 4.16 6.41
N ILE A 553 2.87 4.00 7.49
CA ILE A 553 2.33 3.83 8.85
C ILE A 553 1.66 5.11 9.32
N THR A 554 2.25 6.28 9.06
CA THR A 554 1.66 7.59 9.38
C THR A 554 0.35 7.82 8.63
N ASP A 555 0.28 7.46 7.34
CA ASP A 555 -0.93 7.51 6.52
C ASP A 555 -2.08 6.65 7.10
N LYS A 556 -1.79 5.38 7.43
CA LYS A 556 -2.81 4.47 7.96
C LYS A 556 -3.15 4.74 9.42
N GLY A 557 -2.18 5.17 10.22
CA GLY A 557 -2.37 5.46 11.64
C GLY A 557 -3.19 6.71 11.89
N SER A 558 -3.09 7.73 11.02
CA SER A 558 -3.83 8.98 11.20
C SER A 558 -5.33 8.82 10.95
N SER A 559 -5.69 8.02 9.95
CA SER A 559 -7.07 7.75 9.48
C SER A 559 -8.01 7.11 10.53
N VAL A 560 -7.52 6.86 11.75
CA VAL A 560 -8.30 6.38 12.90
C VAL A 560 -9.04 7.53 13.58
N PHE A 561 -8.40 8.69 13.74
CA PHE A 561 -8.85 9.71 14.67
C PHE A 561 -10.03 10.50 14.14
N GLY A 562 -9.98 10.94 12.88
CA GLY A 562 -11.00 11.84 12.37
C GLY A 562 -12.40 11.22 12.32
N PRO A 563 -12.62 9.98 11.84
CA PRO A 563 -13.96 9.37 11.88
C PRO A 563 -14.47 9.17 13.31
N ALA A 564 -13.60 8.85 14.27
CA ALA A 564 -13.98 8.75 15.68
C ALA A 564 -14.40 10.10 16.27
N ILE A 565 -13.66 11.17 15.99
CA ILE A 565 -14.00 12.53 16.45
C ILE A 565 -15.30 13.00 15.80
N VAL A 566 -15.49 12.76 14.49
CA VAL A 566 -16.75 13.07 13.80
C VAL A 566 -17.92 12.30 14.40
N GLY A 567 -17.75 11.01 14.69
CA GLY A 567 -18.76 10.21 15.41
C GLY A 567 -19.12 10.80 16.77
N ALA A 568 -18.11 11.20 17.56
CA ALA A 568 -18.35 11.83 18.86
C ALA A 568 -19.07 13.19 18.75
N ILE A 569 -18.77 13.98 17.71
CA ILE A 569 -19.49 15.24 17.44
C ILE A 569 -20.95 14.96 17.07
N ILE A 570 -21.22 13.91 16.28
CA ILE A 570 -22.58 13.52 15.89
C ILE A 570 -23.38 13.03 17.12
N ASP A 571 -22.75 12.28 18.02
CA ASP A 571 -23.39 11.85 19.27
C ASP A 571 -23.72 13.03 20.19
N ALA A 572 -22.83 14.02 20.29
CA ALA A 572 -23.04 15.19 21.14
C ALA A 572 -24.06 16.18 20.57
N SER A 573 -24.04 16.41 19.24
CA SER A 573 -24.85 17.44 18.59
C SER A 573 -26.12 16.92 17.94
N GLY A 574 -26.19 15.63 17.62
CA GLY A 574 -27.31 15.00 16.94
C GLY A 574 -27.35 15.14 15.43
N GLU A 575 -26.56 16.06 14.89
CA GLU A 575 -26.51 16.37 13.47
C GLU A 575 -25.08 16.20 12.95
N ILE A 576 -24.96 15.99 11.65
CA ILE A 576 -23.64 15.85 11.01
C ILE A 576 -23.03 17.23 10.70
N ARG A 577 -23.84 18.30 10.58
CA ARG A 577 -23.36 19.63 10.17
C ARG A 577 -22.24 20.21 11.07
N PRO A 578 -22.25 20.06 12.40
CA PRO A 578 -21.17 20.58 13.24
C PRO A 578 -19.80 19.94 12.96
N ALA A 579 -19.76 18.73 12.38
CA ALA A 579 -18.52 18.07 12.00
C ALA A 579 -17.73 18.86 10.95
N PHE A 580 -18.37 19.72 10.14
CA PHE A 580 -17.67 20.56 9.17
C PHE A 580 -16.74 21.60 9.82
N TRP A 581 -16.98 22.02 11.06
CA TRP A 581 -16.04 22.87 11.81
C TRP A 581 -14.75 22.12 12.12
N PHE A 582 -14.88 20.88 12.57
CA PHE A 582 -13.75 20.01 12.80
C PHE A 582 -13.00 19.70 11.50
N LEU A 583 -13.71 19.41 10.41
CA LEU A 583 -13.10 19.18 9.10
C LEU A 583 -12.34 20.40 8.58
N ALA A 584 -12.88 21.62 8.73
CA ALA A 584 -12.18 22.85 8.35
C ALA A 584 -10.87 23.02 9.15
N ALA A 585 -10.92 22.81 10.46
CA ALA A 585 -9.73 22.85 11.29
C ALA A 585 -8.72 21.76 10.89
N LEU A 586 -9.19 20.53 10.63
CA LEU A 586 -8.35 19.38 10.28
C LEU A 586 -7.68 19.54 8.90
N VAL A 587 -8.36 20.12 7.92
CA VAL A 587 -7.81 20.41 6.58
C VAL A 587 -6.86 21.62 6.60
N GLY A 588 -7.16 22.64 7.40
CA GLY A 588 -6.35 23.86 7.49
C GLY A 588 -5.07 23.73 8.31
N LEU A 589 -5.06 22.93 9.40
CA LEU A 589 -3.90 22.78 10.30
C LEU A 589 -2.61 22.25 9.63
N PRO A 590 -2.66 21.33 8.65
CA PRO A 590 -1.49 20.93 7.87
C PRO A 590 -0.79 22.07 7.12
N ALA A 591 -1.52 23.12 6.71
CA ALA A 591 -0.96 24.20 5.88
C ALA A 591 0.23 24.92 6.52
N PRO A 592 0.16 25.42 7.78
CA PRO A 592 1.32 26.02 8.42
C PRO A 592 2.49 25.03 8.58
N LEU A 593 2.22 23.76 8.90
CA LEU A 593 3.28 22.75 9.04
C LEU A 593 4.05 22.55 7.74
N ILE A 594 3.35 22.38 6.62
CA ILE A 594 3.96 22.21 5.29
C ILE A 594 4.63 23.49 4.81
N TYR A 595 4.12 24.67 5.19
CA TYR A 595 4.75 25.95 4.87
C TYR A 595 6.13 26.11 5.51
N PHE A 596 6.33 25.58 6.72
CA PHE A 596 7.61 25.63 7.42
C PHE A 596 8.62 24.54 7.00
N VAL A 597 8.21 23.58 6.15
CA VAL A 597 9.12 22.58 5.61
C VAL A 597 10.07 23.23 4.62
N ASN A 598 11.37 23.18 4.91
CA ASN A 598 12.41 23.65 4.02
C ASN A 598 13.03 22.44 3.31
N VAL A 599 12.82 22.34 2.01
CA VAL A 599 13.23 21.17 1.21
C VAL A 599 14.74 21.09 1.12
N GLU A 600 15.39 22.24 0.93
CA GLU A 600 16.84 22.33 0.80
C GLU A 600 17.56 21.94 2.10
N ARG A 601 17.05 22.41 3.26
CA ARG A 601 17.58 22.02 4.57
C ARG A 601 17.37 20.53 4.84
N GLY A 602 16.16 20.02 4.60
CA GLY A 602 15.85 18.61 4.83
C GLY A 602 16.69 17.66 3.96
N LYS A 603 16.98 18.05 2.72
CA LYS A 603 17.85 17.28 1.83
C LYS A 603 19.29 17.22 2.37
N GLN A 604 19.83 18.35 2.82
CA GLN A 604 21.18 18.41 3.40
C GLN A 604 21.30 17.57 4.68
N GLU A 605 20.32 17.67 5.59
CA GLU A 605 20.29 16.84 6.80
C GLU A 605 20.18 15.34 6.48
N GLY A 606 19.42 14.98 5.44
CA GLY A 606 19.32 13.60 4.95
C GLY A 606 20.64 13.07 4.38
N GLU A 607 21.34 13.87 3.57
CA GLU A 607 22.66 13.51 3.03
C GLU A 607 23.68 13.28 4.15
N LEU A 608 23.74 14.19 5.13
CA LEU A 608 24.63 14.06 6.29
C LEU A 608 24.34 12.80 7.13
N LEU A 609 23.06 12.47 7.35
CA LEU A 609 22.70 11.26 8.08
C LEU A 609 23.05 9.99 7.28
N ALA A 610 22.93 10.03 5.94
CA ALA A 610 23.32 8.91 5.09
C ALA A 610 24.82 8.62 5.18
N GLU A 611 25.67 9.65 5.16
CA GLU A 611 27.12 9.51 5.34
C GLU A 611 27.46 8.87 6.70
N VAL A 612 26.76 9.27 7.76
CA VAL A 612 26.94 8.68 9.10
C VAL A 612 26.54 7.20 9.12
N ILE A 613 25.40 6.84 8.50
CA ILE A 613 24.92 5.45 8.43
C ILE A 613 25.88 4.57 7.60
N GLU A 614 26.38 5.07 6.47
CA GLU A 614 27.38 4.35 5.65
C GLU A 614 28.72 4.24 6.38
N GLY A 615 29.14 5.29 7.08
CA GLY A 615 30.34 5.29 7.93
C GLY A 615 30.29 4.24 9.04
N PHE A 616 29.13 4.03 9.68
CA PHE A 616 28.94 2.95 10.65
C PHE A 616 28.98 1.56 10.02
N LYS A 617 28.36 1.35 8.85
CA LYS A 617 28.38 0.06 8.14
C LYS A 617 29.80 -0.34 7.72
N ASN A 618 30.56 0.59 7.15
CA ASN A 618 31.94 0.35 6.74
C ASN A 618 32.86 0.03 7.93
N GLN A 619 32.46 0.40 9.16
CA GLN A 619 33.19 0.12 10.39
C GLN A 619 32.87 -1.28 10.97
N GLU A 620 31.69 -1.83 10.70
CA GLU A 620 31.30 -3.20 11.08
C GLU A 620 31.91 -4.29 10.16
N ASP A 621 32.26 -3.93 8.91
CA ASP A 621 32.87 -4.84 7.92
C ASP A 621 34.41 -4.98 8.05
N ILE A 622 35.04 -4.36 9.07
CA ILE A 622 36.47 -4.52 9.35
C ILE A 622 36.67 -5.73 10.28
N PRO A 623 37.46 -6.75 9.91
CA PRO A 623 37.75 -7.88 10.79
C PRO A 623 38.28 -7.41 12.13
N ALA A 624 37.82 -8.04 13.21
CA ALA A 624 38.18 -7.75 14.59
C ALA A 624 39.67 -8.07 14.87
N ASP A 625 40.57 -7.24 14.37
CA ASP A 625 41.97 -7.25 14.77
C ASP A 625 42.59 -5.86 14.51
N ARG A 626 42.22 -4.90 15.36
CA ARG A 626 42.93 -3.62 15.57
C ARG A 626 42.36 -2.91 16.80
N ALA A 627 42.60 -3.49 17.97
CA ALA A 627 42.38 -2.86 19.26
C ALA A 627 43.46 -1.79 19.52
N GLN A 628 43.37 -0.64 18.85
CA GLN A 628 44.18 0.53 19.20
C GLN A 628 43.62 1.89 18.75
N VAL A 629 42.49 1.92 18.03
CA VAL A 629 41.88 3.18 17.51
C VAL A 629 40.71 3.67 18.40
N ASP A 630 40.29 2.90 19.40
CA ASP A 630 39.15 3.22 20.28
C ASP A 630 39.42 4.36 21.28
N GLU A 631 40.69 4.73 21.52
CA GLU A 631 41.05 5.71 22.54
C GLU A 631 41.13 7.14 21.99
N GLU A 632 41.55 7.33 20.73
CA GLU A 632 41.54 8.66 20.08
C GLU A 632 40.13 9.10 19.62
N ARG A 633 39.24 8.16 19.30
CA ARG A 633 37.86 8.48 18.82
C ARG A 633 36.86 8.82 19.91
N ARG A 634 37.08 8.39 21.16
CA ARG A 634 36.29 8.89 22.31
C ARG A 634 36.50 10.39 22.54
N GLY A 635 37.60 10.96 22.06
CA GLY A 635 37.83 12.41 22.05
C GLY A 635 36.88 13.17 21.12
N MET A 636 36.65 12.67 19.90
CA MET A 636 35.76 13.34 18.93
C MET A 636 34.28 13.32 19.32
N LEU A 637 33.82 12.26 20.01
CA LEU A 637 32.46 12.21 20.57
C LEU A 637 32.25 13.20 21.72
N ALA A 638 33.32 13.55 22.46
CA ALA A 638 33.27 14.58 23.48
C ALA A 638 33.26 16.01 22.89
N GLU A 639 33.78 16.18 21.67
CA GLU A 639 33.77 17.46 20.96
C GLU A 639 32.40 17.75 20.31
N TYR A 640 31.70 16.72 19.83
CA TYR A 640 30.33 16.84 19.34
C TYR A 640 29.33 17.24 20.44
N ASN A 641 29.43 16.65 21.64
CA ASN A 641 28.60 17.03 22.79
C ASN A 641 28.94 18.41 23.37
N ARG A 642 30.11 18.99 23.06
CA ARG A 642 30.48 20.35 23.51
C ARG A 642 29.87 21.47 22.66
N VAL A 643 29.52 21.19 21.40
CA VAL A 643 28.90 22.17 20.51
C VAL A 643 27.41 22.36 20.83
N GLU A 644 26.81 21.43 21.59
CA GLU A 644 25.39 21.45 21.97
C GLU A 644 25.10 22.17 23.29
N ASP A 645 26.10 22.37 24.16
CA ASP A 645 25.96 23.12 25.44
C ASP A 645 26.15 24.65 25.29
N ASP A 646 26.61 25.13 24.13
CA ASP A 646 26.87 26.56 23.84
C ASP A 646 25.89 27.17 22.81
N ARG A 647 24.72 26.55 22.56
CA ARG A 647 23.68 27.07 21.65
C ARG A 647 22.28 27.20 22.26
#